data_AF-A0A3A0GC61-F1
#
_entry.id   AF-A0A3A0GC61-F1
#
_cell.length_a   1.000
_cell.length_b   1.000
_cell.length_c   1.000
_cell.angle_alpha   90.00
_cell.angle_beta   90.00
_cell.angle_gamma   90.00
#
_symmetry.space_group_name_H-M   'P 1'
#
loop_
_entity.id
_entity.type
_entity.pdbx_description
1 polymer ?
#
loop_
_entity_poly.entity_id
_entity_poly.type
_entity_poly.pdbx_seq_one_letter_code
_entity_poly.pdbx_strand_id
1 'polypeptide(L)'
;MQHRNPLGNAAFGGAVGFCALAMVILHGLSMPNPGAAAPGPAQPTVRLVQADASGVSLELTAPALIHAAEMAEMARAGQPQAAGVGELTWPDAGGGPPLPAVTALVGVPPGADVALDVSTDAVRAVPGSMGQTGTPDHTAGWRAGPPSGAAEGKVAHPRGLRPDAPAALAGEAWVRDQRVVRVTFRPYRFDAVRHALVQHRRVRATLRFAAPGDGTSAAMTPGRPADDRGAVEPFDRLLRHGLANGDQARAWRADRAVFAQHVDAVALADARQSIAQAGDGPRLKVSVDRPGLYRLGHDDLEAAGMDVDAVDPRTFALTNRGEPVAIHVVGESDGRFDATDAVVFYGEPFRSPPSTIDWLGTPISGTLGDARYTQTNVYWLAAGGQRGARMGTRDGAPRPNTAAAAYARSTVRAEESKVWFTRHFTSDDVWLWHLFRVVEADPAVPISKSFAITLPGVAVGAAGATVRGEIVANASAAGSPDHHVRFMFNDPRTVVQEARWDGATRFAFQGQVPAAALRDGANRLLVDPRLQPGTTGDTLYFDWFEVTYPRRLAVEADALAFDALDASTRRYDVDGFTTPDAEVFDITRPNSPVRITGARVTAQGNRHAAAFQSSGDARFVAAAAGGYRAPAAVAWLPASPLAQPGAGADHVVVTPRSLHAAAQRLADHRARQGLRVAVVDVEDLYDAFNHGIFGPRAIRNFLAWAMATWPTPVPAYVVVVGDGHWNFLGHPAHADPSPILMPPNLEWVDPVQGEVDSANRLATVVGADPMPDVAIGRLPVRTAAELDAVIDKIVAYEAPGPQAWGRRHLFIADNTFVRPGIVDAAGDFAGATARFIESNLPDGAIADRIFLDRFIDAGACTNGTACAKASQAITRHLNITGALLVNFVGHGKVDWWSHEQMLNTAHLATLRNGEHLPIVLSWTCLDGYWSYPAWQSMAESLVRLPRAGAVATFSPTGLGVMTGHELLQAGFYDAVYGAGQTIFGPATVAAKLRLFRSGANVDLLHTYTLFGDPALRIPVPVGPFEPTPTSTAARTTPASPPTPGATPTVEGRRGSVYLPALYNATPTGASAGRARPDRRHGRIRSRPRPAVAADEIAGM
;
A
#
# COMPACT_ATOMS: atom_id res chain seq x y z
N MET A 1 39.39 -32.98 -54.50
CA MET A 1 40.74 -33.50 -54.83
C MET A 1 41.78 -32.75 -54.01
N GLN A 2 42.96 -33.35 -53.81
CA GLN A 2 44.31 -32.78 -53.66
C GLN A 2 44.48 -31.23 -53.62
N HIS A 3 45.37 -30.62 -52.82
CA HIS A 3 46.31 -31.15 -51.80
C HIS A 3 46.91 -30.00 -50.94
N ARG A 4 47.47 -30.36 -49.77
CA ARG A 4 48.61 -29.72 -49.06
C ARG A 4 48.52 -28.24 -48.60
N ASN A 5 48.17 -28.13 -47.31
CA ASN A 5 48.86 -27.32 -46.27
C ASN A 5 50.39 -27.72 -46.19
N PRO A 6 51.33 -27.09 -45.42
CA PRO A 6 51.13 -26.17 -44.28
C PRO A 6 52.24 -25.10 -43.95
N LEU A 7 52.10 -24.49 -42.75
CA LEU A 7 53.13 -23.94 -41.82
C LEU A 7 53.76 -22.55 -42.05
N GLY A 8 53.90 -21.79 -40.94
CA GLY A 8 54.68 -20.55 -40.83
C GLY A 8 54.41 -19.75 -39.53
N ASN A 9 55.08 -20.06 -38.42
CA ASN A 9 54.99 -19.33 -37.15
C ASN A 9 56.19 -18.39 -36.92
N ALA A 10 55.95 -17.10 -36.68
CA ALA A 10 56.73 -16.17 -35.82
C ALA A 10 55.96 -14.81 -35.78
N ALA A 11 55.70 -14.11 -34.67
CA ALA A 11 56.40 -13.86 -33.40
C ALA A 11 57.37 -12.66 -33.44
N PHE A 12 56.90 -11.55 -32.85
CA PHE A 12 57.62 -10.45 -32.17
C PHE A 12 58.90 -9.82 -32.74
N GLY A 13 58.90 -8.47 -32.72
CA GLY A 13 60.05 -7.69 -32.23
C GLY A 13 60.87 -6.94 -33.27
N GLY A 14 60.65 -5.63 -33.38
CA GLY A 14 61.51 -4.71 -34.13
C GLY A 14 61.15 -3.26 -33.83
N ALA A 15 62.10 -2.48 -33.32
CA ALA A 15 61.92 -1.07 -32.98
C ALA A 15 63.16 -0.24 -33.33
N VAL A 16 62.96 1.08 -33.40
CA VAL A 16 63.95 2.17 -33.54
C VAL A 16 64.49 2.46 -34.96
N GLY A 17 64.19 3.67 -35.44
CA GLY A 17 65.01 4.48 -36.37
C GLY A 17 64.48 4.68 -37.79
N PHE A 18 64.80 5.79 -38.50
CA PHE A 18 65.32 7.11 -38.08
C PHE A 18 65.22 8.13 -39.26
N CYS A 19 65.03 9.44 -39.00
CA CYS A 19 64.97 10.58 -39.99
C CYS A 19 63.80 10.56 -41.03
N ALA A 20 63.12 11.65 -41.43
CA ALA A 20 63.47 13.05 -41.85
C ALA A 20 63.85 13.15 -43.36
N LEU A 21 63.52 14.19 -44.16
CA LEU A 21 63.01 15.56 -43.91
C LEU A 21 62.24 16.12 -45.17
N ALA A 22 61.85 17.42 -45.15
CA ALA A 22 61.28 18.31 -46.19
C ALA A 22 59.76 18.16 -46.47
N MET A 23 58.88 19.17 -46.29
CA MET A 23 58.80 20.59 -46.72
C MET A 23 58.29 20.84 -48.16
N VAL A 24 57.00 21.18 -48.32
CA VAL A 24 56.49 22.18 -49.30
C VAL A 24 55.24 22.92 -48.75
N ILE A 25 55.39 24.23 -48.57
CA ILE A 25 54.45 25.36 -48.80
C ILE A 25 52.92 25.11 -48.83
N LEU A 26 52.25 25.56 -47.76
CA LEU A 26 51.22 26.63 -47.70
C LEU A 26 50.13 26.79 -48.78
N HIS A 27 48.90 27.03 -48.28
CA HIS A 27 47.59 27.33 -48.90
C HIS A 27 46.66 26.11 -49.10
N GLY A 28 45.40 26.13 -48.65
CA GLY A 28 44.69 27.14 -47.84
C GLY A 28 43.36 27.60 -48.41
N LEU A 29 42.45 26.67 -48.70
CA LEU A 29 41.00 26.88 -48.79
C LEU A 29 40.33 25.49 -48.86
N SER A 30 39.31 25.24 -48.04
CA SER A 30 38.51 24.01 -48.07
C SER A 30 37.12 24.34 -47.53
N MET A 31 36.07 23.90 -48.24
CA MET A 31 34.70 24.32 -47.96
C MET A 31 34.10 23.63 -46.72
N PRO A 32 33.09 24.23 -46.06
CA PRO A 32 32.36 23.57 -44.97
C PRO A 32 31.68 22.29 -45.48
N ASN A 33 31.76 21.21 -44.70
CA ASN A 33 31.09 19.95 -45.01
C ASN A 33 29.58 20.05 -44.67
N PRO A 34 28.64 19.99 -45.64
CA PRO A 34 27.21 20.17 -45.41
C PRO A 34 26.54 18.88 -44.87
N GLY A 35 27.19 18.23 -43.90
CA GLY A 35 26.79 16.94 -43.32
C GLY A 35 26.86 16.89 -41.80
N ALA A 36 27.13 18.01 -41.12
CA ALA A 36 26.94 18.10 -39.68
C ALA A 36 25.44 18.18 -39.38
N ALA A 37 24.88 17.11 -38.80
CA ALA A 37 23.55 17.18 -38.22
C ALA A 37 23.51 18.31 -37.17
N ALA A 38 22.44 19.10 -37.17
CA ALA A 38 22.25 20.12 -36.14
C ALA A 38 22.27 19.43 -34.75
N PRO A 39 22.93 20.02 -33.74
CA PRO A 39 22.88 19.47 -32.39
C PRO A 39 21.42 19.38 -31.95
N GLY A 40 21.02 18.23 -31.39
CA GLY A 40 19.67 18.03 -30.86
C GLY A 40 19.32 19.14 -29.85
N PRO A 41 18.05 19.54 -29.75
CA PRO A 41 17.66 20.67 -28.92
C PRO A 41 18.09 20.42 -27.47
N ALA A 42 18.88 21.34 -26.93
CA ALA A 42 19.47 21.20 -25.60
C ALA A 42 18.37 21.06 -24.54
N GLN A 43 18.54 20.06 -23.67
CA GLN A 43 17.69 19.83 -22.50
C GLN A 43 17.55 21.11 -21.65
N PRO A 44 16.38 21.37 -21.03
CA PRO A 44 16.19 22.49 -20.11
C PRO A 44 17.22 22.41 -18.97
N THR A 45 18.10 23.42 -18.89
CA THR A 45 19.13 23.48 -17.85
C THR A 45 18.75 24.52 -16.81
N VAL A 46 18.33 24.03 -15.64
CA VAL A 46 18.32 24.80 -14.40
C VAL A 46 19.74 24.79 -13.86
N ARG A 47 20.40 25.96 -13.84
CA ARG A 47 21.76 26.08 -13.32
C ARG A 47 21.76 26.63 -11.91
N LEU A 48 22.52 26.01 -11.02
CA LEU A 48 22.92 26.66 -9.77
C LEU A 48 23.73 27.93 -10.09
N VAL A 49 23.42 29.03 -9.41
CA VAL A 49 24.16 30.29 -9.51
C VAL A 49 24.88 30.60 -8.20
N GLN A 50 24.22 30.37 -7.07
CA GLN A 50 24.75 30.60 -5.72
C GLN A 50 24.01 29.68 -4.73
N ALA A 51 24.71 29.18 -3.71
CA ALA A 51 24.12 28.49 -2.56
C ALA A 51 25.03 28.71 -1.34
N ASP A 52 24.48 29.33 -0.30
CA ASP A 52 25.16 29.60 0.97
C ASP A 52 24.12 29.72 2.12
N ALA A 53 24.58 30.01 3.34
CA ALA A 53 23.73 30.06 4.53
C ALA A 53 22.64 31.16 4.51
N SER A 54 22.63 32.06 3.53
CA SER A 54 21.59 33.08 3.34
C SER A 54 20.56 32.72 2.25
N GLY A 55 20.84 31.74 1.38
CA GLY A 55 19.93 31.37 0.30
C GLY A 55 20.52 30.53 -0.84
N VAL A 56 19.66 30.22 -1.81
CA VAL A 56 19.98 29.49 -3.05
C VAL A 56 19.41 30.24 -4.24
N SER A 57 20.25 30.57 -5.23
CA SER A 57 19.83 31.18 -6.50
C SER A 57 20.02 30.19 -7.65
N LEU A 58 18.91 29.89 -8.34
CA LEU A 58 18.82 29.03 -9.51
C LEU A 58 18.41 29.84 -10.74
N GLU A 59 18.94 29.53 -11.91
CA GLU A 59 18.56 30.16 -13.19
C GLU A 59 18.20 29.11 -14.23
N LEU A 60 16.95 29.09 -14.68
CA LEU A 60 16.52 28.37 -15.87
C LEU A 60 16.78 29.22 -17.11
N THR A 61 17.48 28.66 -18.10
CA THR A 61 17.34 29.11 -19.49
C THR A 61 16.22 28.30 -20.14
N ALA A 62 15.14 28.96 -20.55
CA ALA A 62 13.96 28.31 -21.09
C ALA A 62 14.24 27.72 -22.49
N PRO A 63 13.84 26.47 -22.77
CA PRO A 63 14.07 25.85 -24.08
C PRO A 63 13.25 26.51 -25.18
N ALA A 64 13.56 26.14 -26.43
CA ALA A 64 12.72 26.50 -27.56
C ALA A 64 11.37 25.76 -27.49
N LEU A 65 10.28 26.49 -27.79
CA LEU A 65 9.03 25.87 -28.19
C LEU A 65 9.23 25.18 -29.55
N ILE A 66 8.61 24.03 -29.73
CA ILE A 66 8.60 23.31 -31.01
C ILE A 66 7.79 24.17 -32.03
N HIS A 67 8.16 24.13 -33.30
CA HIS A 67 7.89 25.25 -34.21
C HIS A 67 6.41 25.36 -34.63
N ALA A 68 5.94 26.61 -34.79
CA ALA A 68 4.52 26.93 -35.00
C ALA A 68 3.86 26.36 -36.28
N ALA A 69 4.61 25.67 -37.15
CA ALA A 69 4.06 24.93 -38.28
C ALA A 69 3.39 23.62 -37.84
N GLU A 70 4.02 22.87 -36.94
CA GLU A 70 3.49 21.61 -36.39
C GLU A 70 2.28 21.87 -35.49
N MET A 71 2.29 23.00 -34.77
CA MET A 71 1.13 23.47 -33.99
C MET A 71 -0.14 23.69 -34.81
N ALA A 72 -0.06 23.86 -36.14
CA ALA A 72 -1.24 24.04 -36.99
C ALA A 72 -1.95 22.71 -37.32
N GLU A 73 -1.22 21.59 -37.45
CA GLU A 73 -1.83 20.26 -37.53
C GLU A 73 -2.25 19.75 -36.13
N MET A 74 -1.39 19.97 -35.13
CA MET A 74 -1.66 19.64 -33.72
C MET A 74 -2.80 20.48 -33.11
N ALA A 75 -3.28 21.54 -33.77
CA ALA A 75 -4.45 22.32 -33.35
C ALA A 75 -5.75 21.49 -33.25
N ARG A 76 -5.78 20.27 -33.80
CA ARG A 76 -6.88 19.31 -33.61
C ARG A 76 -6.80 18.51 -32.28
N ALA A 77 -5.70 18.62 -31.53
CA ALA A 77 -5.46 17.92 -30.26
C ALA A 77 -4.97 18.85 -29.11
N GLY A 78 -4.42 20.03 -29.42
CA GLY A 78 -4.52 21.22 -28.57
C GLY A 78 -3.61 21.31 -27.34
N GLN A 79 -2.36 20.83 -27.38
CA GLN A 79 -1.39 20.99 -26.29
C GLN A 79 -0.02 21.54 -26.76
N PRO A 80 0.55 22.58 -26.13
CA PRO A 80 1.87 23.13 -26.49
C PRO A 80 3.02 22.34 -25.85
N GLN A 81 4.05 22.02 -26.63
CA GLN A 81 5.25 21.28 -26.19
C GLN A 81 6.53 22.11 -26.34
N ALA A 82 7.49 21.89 -25.43
CA ALA A 82 8.82 22.50 -25.47
C ALA A 82 9.89 21.40 -25.51
N ALA A 83 10.97 21.64 -26.26
CA ALA A 83 11.97 20.60 -26.49
C ALA A 83 12.70 20.21 -25.20
N GLY A 84 12.76 18.91 -24.91
CA GLY A 84 13.33 18.37 -23.66
C GLY A 84 12.45 18.56 -22.42
N VAL A 85 11.21 19.02 -22.54
CA VAL A 85 10.30 19.25 -21.40
C VAL A 85 9.10 18.30 -21.45
N GLY A 86 9.11 17.28 -20.58
CA GLY A 86 7.95 16.40 -20.35
C GLY A 86 7.00 16.88 -19.24
N GLU A 87 7.45 17.79 -18.39
CA GLU A 87 6.67 18.31 -17.26
C GLU A 87 5.74 19.46 -17.73
N LEU A 88 4.43 19.31 -17.56
CA LEU A 88 3.43 20.33 -17.84
C LEU A 88 2.86 20.89 -16.54
N THR A 89 2.76 22.22 -16.43
CA THR A 89 1.94 22.88 -15.40
C THR A 89 0.61 23.32 -15.97
N TRP A 90 -0.47 22.93 -15.31
CA TRP A 90 -1.77 23.57 -15.46
C TRP A 90 -1.76 24.96 -14.82
N PRO A 91 -2.51 25.95 -15.35
CA PRO A 91 -2.65 27.25 -14.72
C PRO A 91 -3.46 27.16 -13.43
N ASP A 92 -2.96 27.80 -12.37
CA ASP A 92 -3.67 27.88 -11.09
C ASP A 92 -5.05 28.54 -11.30
N ALA A 93 -6.11 27.87 -10.85
CA ALA A 93 -7.54 28.21 -10.95
C ALA A 93 -7.91 29.46 -11.78
N GLY A 94 -8.38 29.25 -13.03
CA GLY A 94 -8.88 30.34 -13.88
C GLY A 94 -9.09 30.06 -15.38
N GLY A 95 -8.69 28.89 -15.86
CA GLY A 95 -8.77 28.53 -17.29
C GLY A 95 -7.54 28.96 -18.10
N GLY A 96 -7.26 28.21 -19.16
CA GLY A 96 -6.08 28.36 -20.02
C GLY A 96 -5.39 27.02 -20.28
N PRO A 97 -4.62 26.88 -21.36
CA PRO A 97 -3.92 25.63 -21.67
C PRO A 97 -2.83 25.33 -20.64
N PRO A 98 -2.49 24.05 -20.41
CA PRO A 98 -1.30 23.68 -19.67
C PRO A 98 -0.06 24.12 -20.46
N LEU A 99 0.97 24.55 -19.73
CA LEU A 99 2.19 25.09 -20.29
C LEU A 99 3.40 24.33 -19.75
N PRO A 100 4.42 24.04 -20.58
CA PRO A 100 5.62 23.35 -20.12
C PRO A 100 6.32 24.06 -18.95
N ALA A 101 6.76 23.28 -17.97
CA ALA A 101 7.43 23.76 -16.78
C ALA A 101 8.71 22.95 -16.55
N VAL A 102 9.59 23.46 -15.70
CA VAL A 102 10.80 22.74 -15.30
C VAL A 102 10.88 22.76 -13.79
N THR A 103 11.01 21.60 -13.16
CA THR A 103 11.11 21.49 -11.71
C THR A 103 12.54 21.22 -11.24
N ALA A 104 12.88 21.77 -10.07
CA ALA A 104 14.11 21.46 -9.35
C ALA A 104 13.78 21.27 -7.86
N LEU A 105 14.42 20.29 -7.20
CA LEU A 105 14.43 20.23 -5.74
C LEU A 105 15.64 20.99 -5.21
N VAL A 106 15.44 21.71 -4.11
CA VAL A 106 16.49 22.41 -3.36
C VAL A 106 16.47 21.90 -1.93
N GLY A 107 17.61 21.44 -1.43
CA GLY A 107 17.77 21.17 0.00
C GLY A 107 17.91 22.49 0.76
N VAL A 108 17.17 22.64 1.85
CA VAL A 108 17.11 23.87 2.66
C VAL A 108 17.45 23.57 4.13
N PRO A 109 17.90 24.57 4.92
CA PRO A 109 18.16 24.34 6.34
C PRO A 109 16.90 23.94 7.11
N PRO A 110 17.00 23.11 8.17
CA PRO A 110 15.85 22.47 8.80
C PRO A 110 14.78 23.46 9.27
N GLY A 111 15.17 24.45 10.05
CA GLY A 111 14.30 25.50 10.58
C GLY A 111 14.38 26.82 9.80
N ALA A 112 14.65 26.81 8.50
CA ALA A 112 14.61 28.04 7.70
C ALA A 112 13.15 28.43 7.37
N ASP A 113 12.82 29.71 7.55
CA ASP A 113 11.74 30.34 6.78
C ASP A 113 12.27 30.59 5.35
N VAL A 114 11.56 30.11 4.33
CA VAL A 114 12.01 30.14 2.92
C VAL A 114 11.14 31.07 2.08
N ALA A 115 11.70 32.21 1.66
CA ALA A 115 11.03 33.16 0.78
C ALA A 115 11.59 33.09 -0.65
N LEU A 116 10.75 33.24 -1.68
CA LEU A 116 11.16 33.21 -3.09
C LEU A 116 11.07 34.59 -3.74
N ASP A 117 12.20 35.12 -4.18
CA ASP A 117 12.26 36.20 -5.17
C ASP A 117 12.36 35.60 -6.58
N VAL A 118 11.65 36.18 -7.55
CA VAL A 118 11.76 35.77 -8.96
C VAL A 118 12.07 36.98 -9.83
N SER A 119 13.10 36.85 -10.67
CA SER A 119 13.40 37.82 -11.74
C SER A 119 13.45 37.14 -13.10
N THR A 120 13.11 37.88 -14.15
CA THR A 120 13.03 37.37 -15.53
C THR A 120 13.63 38.34 -16.52
N ASP A 121 14.06 37.84 -17.68
CA ASP A 121 14.49 38.70 -18.79
C ASP A 121 13.33 39.16 -19.70
N ALA A 122 13.68 39.85 -20.78
CA ALA A 122 12.74 40.53 -21.67
C ALA A 122 11.78 39.55 -22.37
N VAL A 123 10.47 39.75 -22.12
CA VAL A 123 9.37 38.96 -22.67
C VAL A 123 9.38 38.94 -24.20
N ARG A 124 9.30 37.74 -24.77
CA ARG A 124 8.82 37.55 -26.15
C ARG A 124 7.34 37.19 -26.13
N ALA A 125 6.50 38.01 -26.74
CA ALA A 125 5.17 37.58 -27.16
C ALA A 125 5.29 36.69 -28.40
N VAL A 126 4.63 35.54 -28.39
CA VAL A 126 4.49 34.62 -29.52
C VAL A 126 3.05 34.77 -30.04
N PRO A 127 2.84 35.39 -31.23
CA PRO A 127 1.50 35.53 -31.80
C PRO A 127 1.03 34.19 -32.36
N GLY A 128 -0.15 33.74 -31.94
CA GLY A 128 -0.79 32.52 -32.45
C GLY A 128 -2.05 32.19 -31.68
N SER A 129 -3.12 31.84 -32.37
CA SER A 129 -4.43 31.56 -31.76
C SER A 129 -4.46 30.18 -31.10
N MET A 130 -3.98 30.08 -29.85
CA MET A 130 -4.32 28.93 -29.01
C MET A 130 -5.80 29.01 -28.63
N GLY A 131 -6.53 27.92 -28.90
CA GLY A 131 -7.91 27.75 -28.45
C GLY A 131 -8.00 27.68 -26.94
N GLN A 132 -9.17 28.04 -26.39
CA GLN A 132 -9.43 27.84 -24.97
C GLN A 132 -9.69 26.35 -24.71
N THR A 133 -8.74 25.66 -24.09
CA THR A 133 -9.02 24.40 -23.41
C THR A 133 -9.53 24.70 -22.00
N GLY A 134 -10.58 24.00 -21.59
CA GLY A 134 -11.03 24.02 -20.19
C GLY A 134 -9.97 23.37 -19.31
N THR A 135 -9.72 23.95 -18.13
CA THR A 135 -8.92 23.28 -17.10
C THR A 135 -9.67 22.05 -16.60
N PRO A 136 -9.09 20.84 -16.65
CA PRO A 136 -9.55 19.74 -15.83
C PRO A 136 -9.45 20.15 -14.36
N ASP A 137 -10.43 19.79 -13.54
CA ASP A 137 -10.36 20.05 -12.12
C ASP A 137 -9.40 19.06 -11.46
N HIS A 138 -8.14 19.47 -11.32
CA HIS A 138 -7.11 18.74 -10.58
C HIS A 138 -7.12 19.06 -9.07
N THR A 139 -8.02 19.94 -8.60
CA THR A 139 -8.28 20.15 -7.15
C THR A 139 -9.34 19.18 -6.61
N ALA A 140 -10.20 18.64 -7.48
CA ALA A 140 -10.91 17.39 -7.23
C ALA A 140 -9.93 16.21 -7.34
N GLY A 141 -9.33 15.81 -6.22
CA GLY A 141 -8.58 14.55 -6.13
C GLY A 141 -9.50 13.35 -6.35
N TRP A 142 -9.63 12.91 -7.60
CA TRP A 142 -10.37 11.73 -8.13
C TRP A 142 -11.58 11.25 -7.32
N ARG A 143 -12.47 12.17 -6.91
CA ARG A 143 -13.73 11.81 -6.25
C ARG A 143 -14.76 11.33 -7.27
N ALA A 144 -14.91 10.01 -7.36
CA ALA A 144 -16.06 9.28 -7.89
C ALA A 144 -16.56 9.69 -9.30
N GLY A 145 -15.96 9.08 -10.33
CA GLY A 145 -16.57 8.94 -11.66
C GLY A 145 -15.74 9.53 -12.82
N PRO A 146 -15.99 9.08 -14.07
CA PRO A 146 -15.53 9.82 -15.24
C PRO A 146 -16.22 11.19 -15.28
N PRO A 147 -15.59 12.24 -15.82
CA PRO A 147 -16.19 13.57 -15.85
C PRO A 147 -17.46 13.57 -16.69
N SER A 148 -18.61 13.58 -16.01
CA SER A 148 -19.91 13.90 -16.63
C SER A 148 -19.78 15.30 -17.26
N GLY A 149 -20.16 15.39 -18.54
CA GLY A 149 -19.70 16.47 -19.41
C GLY A 149 -19.92 17.85 -18.81
N ALA A 150 -18.83 18.52 -18.40
CA ALA A 150 -18.88 19.84 -17.82
C ALA A 150 -19.51 20.81 -18.84
N ALA A 151 -20.74 21.24 -18.56
CA ALA A 151 -21.41 22.24 -19.38
C ALA A 151 -20.55 23.51 -19.44
N GLU A 152 -20.52 24.18 -20.60
CA GLU A 152 -19.73 25.39 -20.85
C GLU A 152 -20.29 26.62 -20.09
N GLY A 153 -20.27 26.54 -18.76
CA GLY A 153 -20.49 27.67 -17.88
C GLY A 153 -19.42 28.72 -18.15
N LYS A 154 -19.85 29.95 -18.47
CA LYS A 154 -18.95 31.07 -18.77
C LYS A 154 -18.22 31.53 -17.51
N VAL A 155 -17.16 30.82 -17.14
CA VAL A 155 -16.21 31.23 -16.11
C VAL A 155 -15.65 32.60 -16.52
N ALA A 156 -15.80 33.59 -15.64
CA ALA A 156 -15.29 34.94 -15.88
C ALA A 156 -13.75 34.91 -15.79
N HIS A 157 -13.07 34.80 -16.94
CA HIS A 157 -11.61 34.67 -16.98
C HIS A 157 -10.92 35.83 -16.24
N PRO A 158 -10.05 35.55 -15.25
CA PRO A 158 -9.32 36.59 -14.54
C PRO A 158 -8.35 37.32 -15.49
N ARG A 159 -8.28 38.65 -15.37
CA ARG A 159 -7.37 39.47 -16.19
C ARG A 159 -5.93 39.28 -15.71
N GLY A 160 -5.10 38.60 -16.50
CA GLY A 160 -3.67 38.44 -16.19
C GLY A 160 -2.95 37.48 -17.14
N LEU A 161 -1.66 37.27 -16.86
CA LEU A 161 -0.85 36.18 -17.43
C LEU A 161 -0.95 34.98 -16.50
N ARG A 162 -1.38 33.83 -17.00
CA ARG A 162 -1.53 32.56 -16.26
C ARG A 162 -0.43 31.56 -16.63
N PRO A 163 0.19 30.82 -15.69
CA PRO A 163 0.10 30.96 -14.23
C PRO A 163 0.66 32.31 -13.73
N ASP A 164 0.44 32.67 -12.46
CA ASP A 164 0.57 34.07 -11.99
C ASP A 164 1.99 34.51 -11.67
N ALA A 165 2.89 33.56 -11.40
CA ALA A 165 4.32 33.81 -11.22
C ALA A 165 5.15 32.96 -12.19
N PRO A 166 6.27 33.49 -12.75
CA PRO A 166 7.15 32.75 -13.65
C PRO A 166 8.02 31.71 -12.94
N ALA A 167 8.05 31.69 -11.60
CA ALA A 167 8.45 30.54 -10.79
C ALA A 167 7.63 30.53 -9.49
N ALA A 168 7.51 29.37 -8.85
CA ALA A 168 6.81 29.19 -7.57
C ALA A 168 7.54 28.17 -6.68
N LEU A 169 7.32 28.27 -5.36
CA LEU A 169 7.61 27.19 -4.42
C LEU A 169 6.36 26.33 -4.20
N ALA A 170 6.55 25.03 -4.11
CA ALA A 170 5.57 24.04 -3.69
C ALA A 170 6.30 22.82 -3.12
N GLY A 171 5.56 21.77 -2.73
CA GLY A 171 6.15 20.44 -2.48
C GLY A 171 7.34 20.48 -1.52
N GLU A 172 7.12 21.01 -0.32
CA GLU A 172 8.04 20.77 0.78
C GLU A 172 7.96 19.28 1.18
N ALA A 173 9.10 18.70 1.52
CA ALA A 173 9.19 17.35 2.06
C ALA A 173 10.43 17.21 2.96
N TRP A 174 10.44 16.17 3.78
CA TRP A 174 11.62 15.60 4.36
C TRP A 174 12.06 14.39 3.53
N VAL A 175 13.38 14.20 3.46
CA VAL A 175 13.98 12.99 2.91
C VAL A 175 15.05 12.60 3.90
N ARG A 176 14.66 11.81 4.90
CA ARG A 176 15.50 11.41 6.02
C ARG A 176 15.97 12.61 6.85
N ASP A 177 17.24 13.01 6.74
CA ASP A 177 17.81 14.14 7.49
C ASP A 177 17.85 15.45 6.68
N GLN A 178 17.34 15.46 5.45
CA GLN A 178 17.29 16.64 4.58
C GLN A 178 15.86 17.14 4.37
N ARG A 179 15.58 18.38 4.82
CA ARG A 179 14.40 19.15 4.36
C ARG A 179 14.63 19.65 2.92
N VAL A 180 13.63 19.51 2.06
CA VAL A 180 13.68 19.87 0.64
C VAL A 180 12.45 20.67 0.22
N VAL A 181 12.59 21.55 -0.77
CA VAL A 181 11.46 22.27 -1.41
C VAL A 181 11.53 22.16 -2.93
N ARG A 182 10.37 22.13 -3.60
CA ARG A 182 10.27 22.12 -5.07
C ARG A 182 10.13 23.54 -5.61
N VAL A 183 11.08 23.91 -6.47
CA VAL A 183 11.05 25.13 -7.29
C VAL A 183 10.48 24.76 -8.66
N THR A 184 9.28 25.25 -8.97
CA THR A 184 8.63 25.03 -10.26
C THR A 184 8.79 26.28 -11.13
N PHE A 185 9.65 26.21 -12.15
CA PHE A 185 9.81 27.27 -13.15
C PHE A 185 8.69 27.19 -14.20
N ARG A 186 8.06 28.34 -14.47
CA ARG A 186 6.93 28.54 -15.38
C ARG A 186 7.30 29.58 -16.45
N PRO A 187 8.25 29.25 -17.37
CA PRO A 187 8.81 30.23 -18.31
C PRO A 187 7.84 30.65 -19.42
N TYR A 188 6.82 29.83 -19.72
CA TYR A 188 5.74 30.16 -20.64
C TYR A 188 4.48 30.51 -19.86
N ARG A 189 3.78 31.59 -20.26
CA ARG A 189 2.57 32.11 -19.59
C ARG A 189 1.56 32.60 -20.61
N PHE A 190 0.28 32.27 -20.45
CA PHE A 190 -0.77 32.62 -21.40
C PHE A 190 -1.54 33.88 -20.98
N ASP A 191 -1.74 34.81 -21.92
CA ASP A 191 -2.62 35.96 -21.78
C ASP A 191 -4.00 35.60 -22.35
N ALA A 192 -4.96 35.32 -21.48
CA ALA A 192 -6.32 34.93 -21.86
C ALA A 192 -7.15 36.07 -22.49
N VAL A 193 -6.70 37.32 -22.40
CA VAL A 193 -7.37 38.49 -23.02
C VAL A 193 -6.79 38.77 -24.42
N ARG A 194 -5.48 38.54 -24.60
CA ARG A 194 -4.78 38.75 -25.88
C ARG A 194 -4.65 37.48 -26.74
N HIS A 195 -5.06 36.32 -26.23
CA HIS A 195 -4.81 34.99 -26.81
C HIS A 195 -3.33 34.80 -27.21
N ALA A 196 -2.42 35.25 -26.35
CA ALA A 196 -0.99 35.33 -26.66
C ALA A 196 -0.16 34.55 -25.64
N LEU A 197 0.87 33.83 -26.12
CA LEU A 197 1.84 33.18 -25.26
C LEU A 197 3.03 34.11 -24.99
N VAL A 198 3.32 34.35 -23.72
CA VAL A 198 4.51 35.05 -23.24
C VAL A 198 5.58 34.02 -22.90
N GLN A 199 6.76 34.17 -23.49
CA GLN A 199 7.96 33.43 -23.09
C GLN A 199 8.93 34.37 -22.36
N HIS A 200 9.29 34.01 -21.14
CA HIS A 200 10.53 34.45 -20.49
C HIS A 200 11.65 33.51 -20.95
N ARG A 201 12.78 34.07 -21.43
CA ARG A 201 13.93 33.26 -21.91
C ARG A 201 14.84 32.84 -20.77
N ARG A 202 14.92 33.66 -19.72
CA ARG A 202 15.54 33.34 -18.45
C ARG A 202 14.58 33.63 -17.31
N VAL A 203 14.52 32.69 -16.37
CA VAL A 203 13.85 32.85 -15.09
C VAL A 203 14.85 32.52 -14.00
N ARG A 204 15.14 33.49 -13.13
CA ARG A 204 15.98 33.30 -11.95
C ARG A 204 15.10 33.28 -10.71
N ALA A 205 15.20 32.19 -9.96
CA ALA A 205 14.53 31.95 -8.70
C ALA A 205 15.58 32.04 -7.58
N THR A 206 15.41 32.97 -6.65
CA THR A 206 16.30 33.13 -5.48
C THR A 206 15.52 32.87 -4.22
N LEU A 207 15.83 31.75 -3.57
CA LEU A 207 15.31 31.36 -2.27
C LEU A 207 16.16 32.06 -1.22
N ARG A 208 15.56 32.92 -0.39
CA ARG A 208 16.19 33.51 0.80
C ARG A 208 15.82 32.68 2.03
N PHE A 209 16.79 32.48 2.91
CA PHE A 209 16.60 31.85 4.22
C PHE A 209 16.54 32.93 5.31
N ALA A 210 15.57 32.80 6.20
CA ALA A 210 15.42 33.63 7.40
C ALA A 210 15.29 32.74 8.64
N ALA A 211 15.61 33.30 9.81
CA ALA A 211 15.33 32.64 11.09
C ALA A 211 13.82 32.71 11.40
N PRO A 212 13.23 31.68 12.04
CA PRO A 212 11.80 31.59 12.29
C PRO A 212 11.20 32.85 12.93
N GLY A 213 10.32 33.53 12.21
CA GLY A 213 9.58 34.70 12.71
C GLY A 213 10.36 36.03 12.81
N ASP A 214 11.69 36.03 12.68
CA ASP A 214 12.53 37.23 12.81
C ASP A 214 12.56 38.11 11.54
N GLY A 215 11.98 37.63 10.43
CA GLY A 215 11.82 38.38 9.17
C GLY A 215 13.12 38.82 8.49
N THR A 216 14.27 38.38 8.99
CA THR A 216 15.61 38.84 8.62
C THR A 216 16.53 37.64 8.37
N SER A 217 17.44 37.78 7.40
CA SER A 217 18.35 36.71 6.98
C SER A 217 19.54 36.60 7.92
N ALA A 218 19.34 35.96 9.07
CA ALA A 218 20.42 35.52 9.94
C ALA A 218 21.17 34.34 9.30
N ALA A 219 22.50 34.32 9.41
CA ALA A 219 23.31 33.22 8.88
C ALA A 219 23.10 31.96 9.73
N MET A 220 22.37 30.97 9.21
CA MET A 220 22.12 29.72 9.91
C MET A 220 23.40 28.89 10.02
N THR A 221 23.73 28.45 11.24
CA THR A 221 24.91 27.62 11.50
C THR A 221 24.73 26.22 10.88
N PRO A 222 25.69 25.71 10.09
CA PRO A 222 25.64 24.35 9.55
C PRO A 222 25.48 23.28 10.63
N GLY A 223 24.50 22.40 10.44
CA GLY A 223 24.34 21.19 11.25
C GLY A 223 25.35 20.11 10.83
N ARG A 224 25.84 19.31 11.78
CA ARG A 224 26.49 18.05 11.43
C ARG A 224 25.40 16.99 11.18
N PRO A 225 25.36 16.31 10.02
CA PRO A 225 24.32 15.33 9.71
C PRO A 225 24.19 14.26 10.79
N ALA A 226 22.95 13.82 11.05
CA ALA A 226 22.61 12.95 12.17
C ALA A 226 23.38 11.61 12.22
N ASP A 227 23.93 11.15 11.10
CA ASP A 227 24.75 9.92 11.01
C ASP A 227 26.04 10.10 10.16
N ASP A 228 26.73 11.25 10.32
CA ASP A 228 27.98 11.58 9.62
C ASP A 228 29.19 10.72 10.09
N ARG A 229 29.19 9.44 9.71
CA ARG A 229 30.24 8.44 10.02
C ARG A 229 31.44 8.47 9.06
N GLY A 230 31.30 9.14 7.91
CA GLY A 230 32.30 9.17 6.85
C GLY A 230 32.29 7.92 5.98
N ALA A 231 31.76 8.05 4.74
CA ALA A 231 31.67 7.03 3.70
C ALA A 231 30.92 5.73 4.10
N VAL A 232 29.65 5.53 3.73
CA VAL A 232 28.72 6.36 2.94
C VAL A 232 27.32 6.16 3.54
N GLU A 233 26.68 7.24 3.97
CA GLU A 233 25.27 7.19 4.40
C GLU A 233 24.39 6.89 3.16
N PRO A 234 23.43 5.95 3.20
CA PRO A 234 22.77 5.44 1.98
C PRO A 234 22.02 6.49 1.14
N PHE A 235 21.49 7.54 1.77
CA PHE A 235 20.78 8.62 1.12
C PHE A 235 21.74 9.73 0.61
N ASP A 236 23.00 9.80 1.07
CA ASP A 236 23.95 10.83 0.66
C ASP A 236 24.14 10.93 -0.85
N ARG A 237 24.23 9.80 -1.57
CA ARG A 237 24.31 9.80 -3.05
C ARG A 237 23.03 10.31 -3.70
N LEU A 238 21.85 9.89 -3.22
CA LEU A 238 20.58 10.28 -3.83
C LEU A 238 20.25 11.75 -3.56
N LEU A 239 20.61 12.27 -2.38
CA LEU A 239 20.44 13.67 -2.00
C LEU A 239 21.45 14.59 -2.71
N ARG A 240 22.72 14.17 -2.84
CA ARG A 240 23.72 14.97 -3.56
C ARG A 240 23.46 15.10 -5.06
N HIS A 241 22.86 14.08 -5.67
CA HIS A 241 22.51 14.08 -7.11
C HIS A 241 21.10 14.61 -7.40
N GLY A 242 20.11 14.29 -6.56
CA GLY A 242 18.70 14.65 -6.77
C GLY A 242 18.34 16.11 -6.49
N LEU A 243 19.23 16.85 -5.81
CA LEU A 243 19.03 18.25 -5.41
C LEU A 243 19.94 19.19 -6.21
N ALA A 244 19.40 20.30 -6.70
CA ALA A 244 20.13 21.30 -7.50
C ALA A 244 21.29 22.00 -6.75
N ASN A 245 21.36 21.83 -5.44
CA ASN A 245 22.39 22.31 -4.52
C ASN A 245 22.89 21.20 -3.58
N GLY A 246 22.82 19.93 -3.98
CA GLY A 246 23.03 18.77 -3.09
C GLY A 246 24.37 18.76 -2.32
N ASP A 247 25.44 19.28 -2.92
CA ASP A 247 26.75 19.43 -2.26
C ASP A 247 26.73 20.47 -1.13
N GLN A 248 26.00 21.58 -1.29
CA GLN A 248 25.84 22.59 -0.23
C GLN A 248 24.82 22.15 0.81
N ALA A 249 23.72 21.54 0.37
CA ALA A 249 22.64 21.03 1.22
C ALA A 249 23.14 19.98 2.22
N ARG A 250 24.21 19.22 1.91
CA ARG A 250 24.87 18.29 2.85
C ARG A 250 25.29 18.96 4.18
N ALA A 251 25.60 20.26 4.18
CA ALA A 251 25.91 21.03 5.39
C ALA A 251 24.67 21.60 6.11
N TRP A 252 23.47 21.40 5.55
CA TRP A 252 22.18 21.90 6.01
C TRP A 252 21.21 20.77 6.38
N ARG A 253 21.73 19.57 6.64
CA ARG A 253 20.95 18.46 7.17
C ARG A 253 20.72 18.62 8.66
N ALA A 254 19.63 18.03 9.15
CA ALA A 254 19.32 17.99 10.56
C ALA A 254 20.37 17.19 11.35
N ASP A 255 20.76 17.71 12.52
CA ASP A 255 21.43 16.91 13.52
C ASP A 255 20.44 15.94 14.21
N ARG A 256 20.95 15.09 15.11
CA ARG A 256 20.15 14.08 15.81
C ARG A 256 18.95 14.66 16.58
N ALA A 257 19.09 15.86 17.16
CA ALA A 257 18.05 16.50 17.97
C ALA A 257 16.98 17.16 17.10
N VAL A 258 17.39 17.90 16.06
CA VAL A 258 16.46 18.51 15.10
C VAL A 258 15.70 17.44 14.31
N PHE A 259 16.37 16.37 13.90
CA PHE A 259 15.74 15.22 13.25
C PHE A 259 14.65 14.59 14.14
N ALA A 260 14.95 14.33 15.41
CA ALA A 260 14.00 13.75 16.36
C ALA A 260 12.80 14.65 16.71
N GLN A 261 12.85 15.95 16.40
CA GLN A 261 11.71 16.87 16.50
C GLN A 261 10.77 16.79 15.29
N HIS A 262 11.25 16.31 14.14
CA HIS A 262 10.48 16.19 12.90
C HIS A 262 9.96 14.77 12.65
N VAL A 263 10.33 13.79 13.48
CA VAL A 263 9.68 12.46 13.50
C VAL A 263 8.20 12.61 13.84
N ASP A 264 7.34 11.86 13.16
CA ASP A 264 5.89 11.91 13.30
C ASP A 264 5.44 11.87 14.77
N ALA A 265 4.84 12.97 15.22
CA ALA A 265 4.46 13.17 16.61
C ALA A 265 3.29 12.29 17.06
N VAL A 266 2.42 11.83 16.14
CA VAL A 266 1.26 10.99 16.46
C VAL A 266 1.73 9.55 16.69
N ALA A 267 2.50 8.99 15.76
CA ALA A 267 3.08 7.66 15.86
C ALA A 267 4.07 7.57 17.05
N LEU A 268 4.86 8.62 17.29
CA LEU A 268 5.78 8.68 18.42
C LEU A 268 5.07 8.86 19.78
N ALA A 269 3.93 9.55 19.83
CA ALA A 269 3.11 9.65 21.05
C ALA A 269 2.41 8.31 21.36
N ASP A 270 1.82 7.67 20.36
CA ASP A 270 1.16 6.35 20.46
C ASP A 270 2.17 5.28 20.89
N ALA A 271 3.35 5.24 20.26
CA ALA A 271 4.47 4.38 20.66
C ALA A 271 4.90 4.62 22.11
N ARG A 272 5.04 5.89 22.53
CA ARG A 272 5.38 6.24 23.94
C ARG A 272 4.31 5.78 24.93
N GLN A 273 3.03 5.95 24.61
CA GLN A 273 1.94 5.52 25.48
C GLN A 273 1.87 3.99 25.57
N SER A 274 2.01 3.30 24.43
CA SER A 274 2.03 1.83 24.35
C SER A 274 3.24 1.23 25.09
N ILE A 275 4.45 1.77 24.94
CA ILE A 275 5.65 1.34 25.70
C ILE A 275 5.49 1.63 27.20
N ALA A 276 5.02 2.82 27.58
CA ALA A 276 4.83 3.16 28.99
C ALA A 276 3.80 2.25 29.68
N GLN A 277 2.83 1.71 28.94
CA GLN A 277 1.94 0.65 29.41
C GLN A 277 2.57 -0.76 29.36
N ALA A 278 3.50 -1.02 28.44
CA ALA A 278 4.20 -2.29 28.32
C ALA A 278 5.06 -2.55 29.57
N GLY A 279 5.84 -1.55 29.98
CA GLY A 279 6.65 -1.56 31.20
C GLY A 279 7.73 -2.64 31.23
N ASP A 280 8.46 -2.70 32.34
CA ASP A 280 9.58 -3.64 32.57
C ASP A 280 9.14 -4.94 33.28
N GLY A 281 7.83 -5.18 33.42
CA GLY A 281 7.27 -6.31 34.18
C GLY A 281 6.34 -7.22 33.35
N PRO A 282 6.14 -8.47 33.78
CA PRO A 282 5.19 -9.39 33.15
C PRO A 282 3.74 -8.94 33.35
N ARG A 283 2.88 -9.22 32.37
CA ARG A 283 1.46 -8.81 32.35
C ARG A 283 0.59 -9.84 31.63
N LEU A 284 -0.68 -9.91 32.00
CA LEU A 284 -1.67 -10.75 31.33
C LEU A 284 -2.21 -10.05 30.08
N LYS A 285 -2.13 -10.68 28.92
CA LYS A 285 -2.85 -10.29 27.71
C LYS A 285 -4.23 -10.94 27.71
N VAL A 286 -5.29 -10.12 27.65
CA VAL A 286 -6.69 -10.58 27.69
C VAL A 286 -7.40 -10.15 26.40
N SER A 287 -7.74 -11.12 25.55
CA SER A 287 -8.33 -10.88 24.23
C SER A 287 -9.87 -10.92 24.27
N VAL A 288 -10.52 -9.89 23.75
CA VAL A 288 -11.99 -9.69 23.82
C VAL A 288 -12.59 -9.52 22.43
N ASP A 289 -13.48 -10.44 22.03
CA ASP A 289 -14.14 -10.46 20.71
C ASP A 289 -15.59 -9.94 20.73
N ARG A 290 -16.19 -9.73 21.91
CA ARG A 290 -17.62 -9.44 22.09
C ARG A 290 -17.89 -8.46 23.23
N PRO A 291 -19.02 -7.73 23.22
CA PRO A 291 -19.44 -6.93 24.36
C PRO A 291 -19.96 -7.84 25.49
N GLY A 292 -19.57 -7.55 26.72
CA GLY A 292 -20.09 -8.25 27.91
C GLY A 292 -19.34 -7.95 29.20
N LEU A 293 -19.88 -8.43 30.31
CA LEU A 293 -19.11 -8.60 31.55
C LEU A 293 -18.23 -9.83 31.39
N TYR A 294 -16.93 -9.65 31.57
CA TYR A 294 -15.95 -10.72 31.60
C TYR A 294 -15.58 -11.05 33.05
N ARG A 295 -15.38 -12.33 33.34
CA ARG A 295 -14.92 -12.83 34.64
C ARG A 295 -13.67 -13.70 34.42
N LEU A 296 -12.64 -13.45 35.21
CA LEU A 296 -11.43 -14.27 35.33
C LEU A 296 -11.30 -14.74 36.78
N GLY A 297 -11.34 -16.05 37.02
CA GLY A 297 -11.08 -16.66 38.32
C GLY A 297 -9.60 -17.02 38.53
N HIS A 298 -9.28 -17.62 39.68
CA HIS A 298 -7.94 -18.16 39.98
C HIS A 298 -7.40 -19.03 38.84
N ASP A 299 -8.17 -20.07 38.46
CA ASP A 299 -7.77 -21.08 37.49
C ASP A 299 -7.52 -20.50 36.08
N ASP A 300 -8.21 -19.41 35.71
CA ASP A 300 -7.97 -18.71 34.44
C ASP A 300 -6.61 -18.00 34.42
N LEU A 301 -6.13 -17.52 35.57
CA LEU A 301 -4.82 -16.88 35.71
C LEU A 301 -3.70 -17.93 35.80
N GLU A 302 -3.89 -18.98 36.59
CA GLU A 302 -2.94 -20.10 36.70
C GLU A 302 -2.75 -20.78 35.32
N ALA A 303 -3.85 -21.10 34.62
CA ALA A 303 -3.78 -21.72 33.29
C ALA A 303 -3.19 -20.79 32.21
N ALA A 304 -3.24 -19.47 32.41
CA ALA A 304 -2.55 -18.50 31.55
C ALA A 304 -1.03 -18.41 31.82
N GLY A 305 -0.53 -19.05 32.89
CA GLY A 305 0.89 -19.09 33.26
C GLY A 305 1.30 -18.09 34.35
N MET A 306 0.35 -17.53 35.09
CA MET A 306 0.61 -16.60 36.20
C MET A 306 0.82 -17.36 37.51
N ASP A 307 1.85 -16.99 38.28
CA ASP A 307 1.98 -17.39 39.68
C ASP A 307 1.00 -16.57 40.52
N VAL A 308 -0.16 -17.16 40.82
CA VAL A 308 -1.29 -16.46 41.47
C VAL A 308 -1.04 -16.30 42.97
N ASP A 309 -0.49 -17.33 43.63
CA ASP A 309 -0.15 -17.33 45.06
C ASP A 309 0.88 -16.23 45.43
N ALA A 310 1.78 -15.90 44.50
CA ALA A 310 2.80 -14.86 44.70
C ALA A 310 2.27 -13.42 44.61
N VAL A 311 0.99 -13.19 44.31
CA VAL A 311 0.48 -11.88 43.86
C VAL A 311 -0.70 -11.36 44.71
N ASP A 312 -0.54 -10.15 45.25
CA ASP A 312 -1.61 -9.43 45.95
C ASP A 312 -2.62 -8.83 44.95
N PRO A 313 -3.88 -9.30 44.89
CA PRO A 313 -4.88 -8.80 43.94
C PRO A 313 -5.29 -7.34 44.18
N ARG A 314 -4.98 -6.76 45.34
CA ARG A 314 -5.16 -5.32 45.59
C ARG A 314 -4.31 -4.47 44.67
N THR A 315 -3.24 -5.03 44.10
CA THR A 315 -2.35 -4.41 43.09
C THR A 315 -2.85 -4.55 41.65
N PHE A 316 -3.87 -5.39 41.38
CA PHE A 316 -4.38 -5.61 40.03
C PHE A 316 -4.79 -4.29 39.34
N ALA A 317 -4.30 -4.08 38.12
CA ALA A 317 -4.58 -2.92 37.30
C ALA A 317 -4.81 -3.33 35.84
N LEU A 318 -6.04 -3.17 35.36
CA LEU A 318 -6.42 -3.45 33.98
C LEU A 318 -6.36 -2.17 33.14
N THR A 319 -5.83 -2.24 31.92
CA THR A 319 -5.85 -1.13 30.95
C THR A 319 -6.29 -1.57 29.56
N ASN A 320 -6.78 -0.62 28.75
CA ASN A 320 -7.08 -0.81 27.34
C ASN A 320 -6.66 0.46 26.57
N ARG A 321 -5.80 0.32 25.55
CA ARG A 321 -5.36 1.41 24.66
C ARG A 321 -5.00 2.72 25.39
N GLY A 322 -3.97 2.69 26.23
CA GLY A 322 -3.58 3.84 27.05
C GLY A 322 -4.34 3.99 28.36
N GLU A 323 -5.64 3.67 28.38
CA GLU A 323 -6.54 4.08 29.45
C GLU A 323 -6.75 3.02 30.56
N PRO A 324 -6.89 3.42 31.84
CA PRO A 324 -7.30 2.54 32.93
C PRO A 324 -8.73 2.01 32.75
N VAL A 325 -8.93 0.72 33.06
CA VAL A 325 -10.25 0.08 33.06
C VAL A 325 -10.64 -0.27 34.50
N ALA A 326 -11.80 0.21 34.95
CA ALA A 326 -12.26 0.00 36.32
C ALA A 326 -12.76 -1.45 36.53
N ILE A 327 -12.06 -2.21 37.37
CA ILE A 327 -12.38 -3.62 37.67
C ILE A 327 -13.08 -3.78 39.02
N HIS A 328 -13.89 -4.82 39.17
CA HIS A 328 -14.30 -5.31 40.48
C HIS A 328 -13.49 -6.57 40.78
N VAL A 329 -12.71 -6.54 41.85
CA VAL A 329 -12.03 -7.74 42.35
C VAL A 329 -12.84 -8.28 43.53
N VAL A 330 -13.29 -9.52 43.41
CA VAL A 330 -13.89 -10.31 44.50
C VAL A 330 -12.74 -10.86 45.35
N GLY A 331 -12.97 -11.04 46.66
CA GLY A 331 -11.97 -11.60 47.58
C GLY A 331 -10.95 -10.61 48.17
N GLU A 332 -10.46 -9.63 47.37
CA GLU A 332 -9.23 -8.82 47.56
C GLU A 332 -8.92 -8.18 48.94
N SER A 333 -9.80 -8.29 49.93
CA SER A 333 -9.65 -7.74 51.28
C SER A 333 -8.46 -8.29 52.09
N ASP A 334 -8.16 -9.59 52.01
CA ASP A 334 -7.04 -10.19 52.76
C ASP A 334 -5.68 -10.01 52.06
N GLY A 335 -5.69 -9.91 50.73
CA GLY A 335 -4.48 -9.79 49.89
C GLY A 335 -4.03 -11.09 49.26
N ARG A 336 -4.92 -12.08 49.15
CA ARG A 336 -4.77 -13.28 48.32
C ARG A 336 -5.88 -13.33 47.27
N PHE A 337 -5.68 -14.14 46.25
CA PHE A 337 -6.66 -14.38 45.19
C PHE A 337 -6.99 -15.86 45.16
N ASP A 338 -7.85 -16.27 46.11
CA ASP A 338 -8.16 -17.67 46.38
C ASP A 338 -9.08 -18.26 45.29
N ALA A 339 -9.28 -19.58 45.28
CA ALA A 339 -10.08 -20.29 44.26
C ALA A 339 -11.56 -19.85 44.13
N THR A 340 -12.08 -19.05 45.07
CA THR A 340 -13.42 -18.43 44.99
C THR A 340 -13.45 -17.09 44.27
N ASP A 341 -12.28 -16.48 44.07
CA ASP A 341 -12.15 -15.07 43.74
C ASP A 341 -12.25 -14.81 42.24
N ALA A 342 -12.36 -13.54 41.89
CA ALA A 342 -12.58 -13.14 40.51
C ALA A 342 -12.17 -11.69 40.22
N VAL A 343 -11.59 -11.47 39.05
CA VAL A 343 -11.54 -10.15 38.41
C VAL A 343 -12.73 -10.06 37.45
N VAL A 344 -13.63 -9.12 37.70
CA VAL A 344 -14.75 -8.78 36.82
C VAL A 344 -14.48 -7.43 36.15
N PHE A 345 -14.70 -7.35 34.84
CA PHE A 345 -14.59 -6.11 34.06
C PHE A 345 -15.64 -6.08 32.94
N TYR A 346 -15.92 -4.90 32.39
CA TYR A 346 -16.70 -4.79 31.15
C TYR A 346 -15.75 -4.70 29.95
N GLY A 347 -15.93 -5.58 28.98
CA GLY A 347 -15.13 -5.65 27.76
C GLY A 347 -15.98 -5.35 26.53
N GLU A 348 -15.41 -4.63 25.55
CA GLU A 348 -15.99 -4.42 24.22
C GLU A 348 -14.99 -4.83 23.13
N PRO A 349 -15.46 -5.30 21.97
CA PRO A 349 -14.61 -5.66 20.83
C PRO A 349 -13.91 -4.42 20.26
N PHE A 350 -12.84 -4.63 19.51
CA PHE A 350 -12.08 -3.53 18.96
C PHE A 350 -12.92 -2.79 17.92
N ARG A 351 -13.06 -1.48 18.12
CA ARG A 351 -13.72 -0.55 17.22
C ARG A 351 -12.83 0.68 17.08
N SER A 352 -12.64 1.11 15.85
CA SER A 352 -12.01 2.40 15.59
C SER A 352 -13.03 3.53 15.84
N PRO A 353 -12.64 4.64 16.48
CA PRO A 353 -13.45 5.84 16.43
C PRO A 353 -13.50 6.36 14.98
N PRO A 354 -14.63 6.88 14.49
CA PRO A 354 -14.70 7.47 13.15
C PRO A 354 -13.78 8.69 13.06
N SER A 355 -12.80 8.64 12.15
CA SER A 355 -11.78 9.69 12.00
C SER A 355 -11.81 10.31 10.60
N THR A 356 -12.00 11.62 10.50
CA THR A 356 -11.96 12.38 9.21
C THR A 356 -10.54 12.68 8.72
N ILE A 357 -9.54 12.26 9.48
CA ILE A 357 -8.13 12.19 9.09
C ILE A 357 -7.68 10.73 9.09
N ASP A 358 -6.77 10.35 8.20
CA ASP A 358 -6.07 9.08 8.34
C ASP A 358 -5.24 9.06 9.62
N TRP A 359 -4.70 7.89 9.94
CA TRP A 359 -3.87 7.65 11.12
C TRP A 359 -2.47 8.31 11.04
N LEU A 360 -2.24 9.14 10.01
CA LEU A 360 -1.02 9.88 9.67
C LEU A 360 -1.29 11.42 9.69
N GLY A 361 -2.54 11.83 9.90
CA GLY A 361 -2.98 13.24 9.92
C GLY A 361 -3.49 13.80 8.59
N THR A 362 -3.47 13.02 7.49
CA THR A 362 -4.00 13.46 6.18
C THR A 362 -5.53 13.56 6.22
N PRO A 363 -6.18 14.66 5.80
CA PRO A 363 -7.63 14.71 5.63
C PRO A 363 -8.14 13.70 4.59
N ILE A 364 -9.17 12.92 4.92
CA ILE A 364 -9.69 11.83 4.06
C ILE A 364 -11.19 11.98 3.76
N SER A 365 -11.63 11.24 2.73
CA SER A 365 -13.04 11.11 2.33
C SER A 365 -13.72 9.90 2.98
N GLY A 366 -13.55 9.71 4.29
CA GLY A 366 -14.01 8.52 5.01
C GLY A 366 -13.73 8.59 6.51
N THR A 367 -13.75 7.42 7.17
CA THR A 367 -13.68 7.27 8.63
C THR A 367 -12.59 6.27 9.07
N LEU A 368 -11.43 6.27 8.39
CA LEU A 368 -10.40 5.20 8.41
C LEU A 368 -10.22 4.52 9.77
N GLY A 369 -10.68 3.27 9.84
CA GLY A 369 -10.53 2.44 11.02
C GLY A 369 -9.57 1.25 10.88
N ASP A 370 -8.63 1.13 11.82
CA ASP A 370 -7.85 -0.08 12.12
C ASP A 370 -8.72 -1.34 12.30
N ALA A 371 -10.01 -1.21 12.63
CA ALA A 371 -10.92 -2.34 12.87
C ALA A 371 -11.15 -3.26 11.65
N ARG A 372 -10.70 -2.85 10.46
CA ARG A 372 -10.56 -3.72 9.28
C ARG A 372 -9.58 -4.87 9.50
N TYR A 373 -8.53 -4.66 10.30
CA TYR A 373 -7.49 -5.65 10.59
C TYR A 373 -7.93 -6.65 11.68
N THR A 374 -8.70 -6.21 12.67
CA THR A 374 -9.16 -7.06 13.77
C THR A 374 -10.39 -6.49 14.48
N GLN A 375 -11.29 -7.36 14.94
CA GLN A 375 -12.36 -7.03 15.89
C GLN A 375 -12.00 -7.45 17.33
N THR A 376 -10.86 -8.11 17.53
CA THR A 376 -10.37 -8.52 18.86
C THR A 376 -9.68 -7.36 19.56
N ASN A 377 -10.26 -6.89 20.65
CA ASN A 377 -9.65 -5.90 21.55
C ASN A 377 -8.67 -6.59 22.51
N VAL A 378 -7.74 -5.84 23.06
CA VAL A 378 -6.77 -6.34 24.05
C VAL A 378 -6.80 -5.49 25.31
N TYR A 379 -7.02 -6.16 26.44
CA TYR A 379 -6.93 -5.60 27.78
C TYR A 379 -5.68 -6.18 28.45
N TRP A 380 -4.92 -5.34 29.15
CA TRP A 380 -3.69 -5.75 29.84
C TRP A 380 -3.88 -5.70 31.35
N LEU A 381 -3.74 -6.84 32.05
CA LEU A 381 -3.75 -6.88 33.51
C LEU A 381 -2.31 -6.90 34.03
N ALA A 382 -1.91 -5.83 34.70
CA ALA A 382 -0.68 -5.77 35.48
C ALA A 382 -0.95 -6.10 36.95
N ALA A 383 0.07 -6.62 37.65
CA ALA A 383 0.02 -6.93 39.07
C ALA A 383 1.38 -6.69 39.74
N GLY A 384 1.42 -6.69 41.07
CA GLY A 384 2.60 -6.30 41.87
C GLY A 384 2.90 -4.80 41.88
N GLY A 385 2.11 -3.99 41.16
CA GLY A 385 2.27 -2.54 41.01
C GLY A 385 1.31 -1.71 41.86
N GLN A 386 0.99 -0.50 41.37
CA GLN A 386 0.02 0.38 42.00
C GLN A 386 -1.41 -0.17 41.83
N ARG A 387 -2.25 0.02 42.87
CA ARG A 387 -3.66 -0.37 42.86
C ARG A 387 -4.41 0.29 41.70
N GLY A 388 -4.83 -0.51 40.73
CA GLY A 388 -5.56 -0.03 39.56
C GLY A 388 -6.99 0.43 39.85
N ALA A 389 -7.61 1.05 38.85
CA ALA A 389 -8.98 1.57 38.93
C ALA A 389 -9.96 0.48 39.40
N ARG A 390 -10.85 0.84 40.33
CA ARG A 390 -11.91 -0.03 40.83
C ARG A 390 -13.28 0.50 40.42
N MET A 391 -14.23 -0.40 40.16
CA MET A 391 -15.61 0.00 39.85
C MET A 391 -16.21 0.79 41.01
N GLY A 392 -16.87 1.91 40.69
CA GLY A 392 -17.67 2.64 41.66
C GLY A 392 -18.94 1.87 42.03
N THR A 393 -19.64 2.32 43.08
CA THR A 393 -20.96 1.80 43.46
C THR A 393 -22.02 2.91 43.40
N ARG A 394 -23.26 2.54 43.08
CA ARG A 394 -24.45 3.42 43.15
C ARG A 394 -25.63 2.64 43.73
N ASP A 395 -26.32 3.23 44.71
CA ASP A 395 -27.58 2.66 45.22
C ASP A 395 -28.68 2.72 44.14
N GLY A 396 -29.21 1.55 43.79
CA GLY A 396 -30.35 1.36 42.91
C GLY A 396 -31.55 0.70 43.61
N ALA A 397 -31.62 0.70 44.95
CA ALA A 397 -32.71 0.07 45.70
C ALA A 397 -34.09 0.59 45.26
N PRO A 398 -35.03 -0.29 44.83
CA PRO A 398 -36.37 0.12 44.40
C PRO A 398 -37.15 0.88 45.47
N ARG A 399 -37.46 2.16 45.20
CA ARG A 399 -38.27 3.00 46.09
C ARG A 399 -39.78 2.81 45.80
N PRO A 400 -40.65 2.99 46.81
CA PRO A 400 -42.09 3.07 46.59
C PRO A 400 -42.44 4.13 45.54
N ASN A 401 -43.45 3.85 44.73
CA ASN A 401 -44.00 4.75 43.70
C ASN A 401 -43.06 5.14 42.54
N THR A 402 -41.82 4.63 42.46
CA THR A 402 -41.01 4.73 41.24
C THR A 402 -41.69 4.00 40.08
N ALA A 403 -41.93 4.69 38.97
CA ALA A 403 -42.61 4.12 37.80
C ALA A 403 -41.76 3.04 37.12
N ALA A 404 -42.34 1.85 36.90
CA ALA A 404 -41.68 0.76 36.20
C ALA A 404 -41.57 1.04 34.69
N ALA A 405 -40.45 0.67 34.07
CA ALA A 405 -40.28 0.63 32.63
C ALA A 405 -40.92 -0.65 32.08
N ALA A 406 -41.96 -0.52 31.26
CA ALA A 406 -42.65 -1.67 30.65
C ALA A 406 -41.82 -2.41 29.59
N TYR A 407 -40.74 -1.78 29.12
CA TYR A 407 -39.75 -2.31 28.17
C TYR A 407 -38.48 -1.45 28.26
N ALA A 408 -37.37 -1.96 27.72
CA ALA A 408 -36.17 -1.18 27.41
C ALA A 408 -36.07 -0.91 25.90
N ARG A 409 -35.25 0.08 25.51
CA ARG A 409 -34.84 0.23 24.12
C ARG A 409 -33.74 -0.80 23.82
N SER A 410 -33.77 -1.37 22.62
CA SER A 410 -32.70 -2.23 22.12
C SER A 410 -32.53 -2.05 20.63
N THR A 411 -31.28 -1.88 20.19
CA THR A 411 -30.91 -1.82 18.77
C THR A 411 -30.18 -3.11 18.38
N VAL A 412 -30.62 -3.74 17.29
CA VAL A 412 -29.89 -4.85 16.66
C VAL A 412 -29.55 -4.44 15.23
N ARG A 413 -28.28 -4.56 14.86
CA ARG A 413 -27.76 -4.37 13.50
C ARG A 413 -27.61 -5.72 12.80
N ALA A 414 -27.86 -5.76 11.50
CA ALA A 414 -27.66 -6.88 10.62
C ALA A 414 -26.88 -6.43 9.37
N GLU A 415 -25.90 -7.25 9.02
CA GLU A 415 -24.81 -6.97 8.07
C GLU A 415 -24.13 -8.31 7.80
N GLU A 416 -23.68 -8.59 6.56
CA GLU A 416 -22.75 -9.68 6.30
C GLU A 416 -21.75 -9.26 5.21
N SER A 417 -20.49 -9.05 5.58
CA SER A 417 -19.42 -8.67 4.64
C SER A 417 -19.24 -9.76 3.56
N LYS A 418 -19.66 -9.48 2.32
CA LYS A 418 -19.74 -10.45 1.21
C LYS A 418 -19.18 -9.95 -0.12
N VAL A 419 -19.07 -8.65 -0.28
CA VAL A 419 -18.52 -7.97 -1.46
C VAL A 419 -17.44 -7.03 -0.96
N TRP A 420 -16.19 -7.28 -1.36
CA TRP A 420 -15.07 -6.37 -1.13
C TRP A 420 -15.03 -5.35 -2.27
N PHE A 421 -15.37 -4.10 -2.00
CA PHE A 421 -15.40 -3.04 -3.00
C PHE A 421 -14.64 -1.81 -2.50
N THR A 422 -13.48 -1.53 -3.11
CA THR A 422 -12.59 -0.44 -2.67
C THR A 422 -12.65 0.81 -3.56
N ARG A 423 -13.53 0.85 -4.58
CA ARG A 423 -13.53 1.91 -5.62
C ARG A 423 -14.72 2.90 -5.55
N HIS A 424 -15.44 2.96 -4.43
CA HIS A 424 -16.61 3.85 -4.26
C HIS A 424 -16.24 5.28 -3.83
N PHE A 425 -15.14 5.47 -3.08
CA PHE A 425 -14.71 6.78 -2.54
C PHE A 425 -15.73 7.51 -1.62
N THR A 426 -16.80 6.83 -1.20
CA THR A 426 -17.87 7.35 -0.32
C THR A 426 -17.63 7.15 1.18
N SER A 427 -16.70 6.27 1.56
CA SER A 427 -16.33 5.93 2.95
C SER A 427 -15.01 5.14 2.97
N ASP A 428 -14.49 4.82 4.15
CA ASP A 428 -13.45 3.80 4.31
C ASP A 428 -14.00 2.38 4.47
N ASP A 429 -15.29 2.20 4.80
CA ASP A 429 -15.91 0.89 4.82
C ASP A 429 -16.15 0.37 3.40
N VAL A 430 -15.48 -0.74 3.11
CA VAL A 430 -15.32 -1.43 1.82
C VAL A 430 -16.01 -2.81 1.79
N TRP A 431 -16.67 -3.20 2.90
CA TRP A 431 -17.21 -4.54 3.11
C TRP A 431 -18.75 -4.57 3.02
N LEU A 432 -19.27 -4.81 1.84
CA LEU A 432 -20.70 -4.63 1.54
C LEU A 432 -21.45 -5.96 1.48
N TRP A 433 -22.76 -5.95 1.76
CA TRP A 433 -23.57 -7.17 1.92
C TRP A 433 -24.14 -7.70 0.60
N HIS A 434 -24.57 -6.83 -0.32
CA HIS A 434 -25.05 -7.30 -1.62
C HIS A 434 -24.93 -6.27 -2.75
N LEU A 435 -24.23 -6.66 -3.82
CA LEU A 435 -24.27 -6.00 -5.12
C LEU A 435 -25.57 -6.34 -5.87
N PHE A 436 -26.38 -5.32 -6.14
CA PHE A 436 -27.46 -5.32 -7.13
C PHE A 436 -26.95 -4.70 -8.44
N ARG A 437 -27.18 -5.41 -9.55
CA ARG A 437 -27.05 -4.85 -10.91
C ARG A 437 -28.43 -4.81 -11.52
N VAL A 438 -29.00 -3.60 -11.65
CA VAL A 438 -30.28 -3.35 -12.31
C VAL A 438 -29.99 -3.00 -13.77
N VAL A 439 -30.76 -3.56 -14.70
CA VAL A 439 -30.60 -3.34 -16.15
C VAL A 439 -31.96 -3.38 -16.84
N GLU A 440 -32.05 -2.84 -18.05
CA GLU A 440 -33.28 -2.79 -18.87
C GLU A 440 -33.85 -4.17 -19.29
N ALA A 441 -33.18 -5.28 -18.94
CA ALA A 441 -33.59 -6.65 -19.28
C ALA A 441 -34.80 -7.13 -18.45
N ASP A 442 -35.99 -6.72 -18.92
CA ASP A 442 -37.33 -6.96 -18.35
C ASP A 442 -37.58 -6.29 -16.97
N PRO A 443 -38.02 -5.01 -16.95
CA PRO A 443 -38.39 -4.32 -15.71
C PRO A 443 -39.63 -4.89 -15.00
N ALA A 444 -40.29 -5.92 -15.55
CA ALA A 444 -41.34 -6.67 -14.85
C ALA A 444 -40.79 -7.83 -13.98
N VAL A 445 -39.46 -8.02 -13.90
CA VAL A 445 -38.79 -8.97 -13.00
C VAL A 445 -38.09 -8.21 -11.86
N PRO A 446 -38.71 -8.08 -10.67
CA PRO A 446 -38.09 -7.37 -9.55
C PRO A 446 -36.85 -8.11 -9.03
N ILE A 447 -35.73 -7.40 -8.89
CA ILE A 447 -34.46 -7.94 -8.36
C ILE A 447 -34.47 -7.92 -6.81
N SER A 448 -35.65 -7.99 -6.19
CA SER A 448 -35.83 -7.71 -4.76
C SER A 448 -35.15 -8.77 -3.88
N LYS A 449 -34.43 -8.31 -2.84
CA LYS A 449 -33.70 -9.16 -1.90
C LYS A 449 -34.32 -9.11 -0.51
N SER A 450 -34.34 -10.24 0.19
CA SER A 450 -34.63 -10.29 1.63
C SER A 450 -33.35 -10.45 2.45
N PHE A 451 -33.16 -9.57 3.43
CA PHE A 451 -32.06 -9.60 4.39
C PHE A 451 -32.62 -9.91 5.78
N ALA A 452 -32.06 -10.92 6.46
CA ALA A 452 -32.61 -11.42 7.72
C ALA A 452 -32.07 -10.65 8.94
N ILE A 453 -32.89 -10.55 9.99
CA ILE A 453 -32.47 -10.07 11.31
C ILE A 453 -33.25 -10.78 12.41
N THR A 454 -32.60 -11.06 13.54
CA THR A 454 -33.24 -11.63 14.73
C THR A 454 -33.44 -10.52 15.76
N LEU A 455 -34.69 -10.30 16.18
CA LEU A 455 -35.06 -9.35 17.23
C LEU A 455 -35.41 -10.14 18.51
N PRO A 456 -34.45 -10.35 19.43
CA PRO A 456 -34.68 -11.12 20.64
C PRO A 456 -35.55 -10.37 21.67
N GLY A 457 -36.64 -10.98 22.11
CA GLY A 457 -37.42 -10.50 23.25
C GLY A 457 -38.32 -9.30 22.93
N VAL A 458 -38.95 -9.25 21.76
CA VAL A 458 -39.81 -8.10 21.37
C VAL A 458 -40.97 -7.90 22.35
N ALA A 459 -41.14 -6.69 22.87
CA ALA A 459 -42.30 -6.29 23.68
C ALA A 459 -43.49 -5.98 22.77
N VAL A 460 -44.11 -7.06 22.24
CA VAL A 460 -45.22 -6.99 21.28
C VAL A 460 -46.36 -6.13 21.83
N GLY A 461 -46.81 -5.16 21.03
CA GLY A 461 -47.90 -4.24 21.38
C GLY A 461 -47.49 -3.00 22.19
N ALA A 462 -46.23 -2.87 22.63
CA ALA A 462 -45.79 -1.72 23.43
C ALA A 462 -45.56 -0.45 22.58
N ALA A 463 -44.71 -0.55 21.55
CA ALA A 463 -44.36 0.57 20.67
C ALA A 463 -43.93 0.06 19.28
N GLY A 464 -43.83 0.97 18.31
CA GLY A 464 -43.19 0.69 17.02
C GLY A 464 -41.67 0.57 17.13
N ALA A 465 -41.02 0.25 16.01
CA ALA A 465 -39.56 0.26 15.89
C ALA A 465 -39.11 1.28 14.84
N THR A 466 -37.94 1.89 15.05
CA THR A 466 -37.22 2.60 14.00
C THR A 466 -36.36 1.61 13.23
N VAL A 467 -36.49 1.59 11.90
CA VAL A 467 -35.61 0.82 11.01
C VAL A 467 -34.79 1.82 10.20
N ARG A 468 -33.46 1.66 10.18
CA ARG A 468 -32.56 2.45 9.33
C ARG A 468 -31.47 1.57 8.73
N GLY A 469 -30.80 2.04 7.68
CA GLY A 469 -29.71 1.33 7.04
C GLY A 469 -29.12 2.12 5.88
N GLU A 470 -28.24 1.47 5.11
CA GLU A 470 -27.43 2.16 4.10
C GLU A 470 -27.22 1.36 2.81
N ILE A 471 -27.06 2.08 1.71
CA ILE A 471 -26.76 1.54 0.39
C ILE A 471 -25.77 2.47 -0.33
N VAL A 472 -24.73 1.92 -0.95
CA VAL A 472 -23.76 2.67 -1.75
C VAL A 472 -24.20 2.63 -3.21
N ALA A 473 -24.50 3.79 -3.78
CA ALA A 473 -24.68 3.95 -5.22
C ALA A 473 -23.33 4.12 -5.92
N ASN A 474 -23.16 3.49 -7.09
CA ASN A 474 -21.93 3.57 -7.88
C ASN A 474 -22.18 3.98 -9.36
N ALA A 475 -23.42 4.23 -9.75
CA ALA A 475 -23.74 4.82 -11.05
C ALA A 475 -23.84 6.35 -10.93
N SER A 476 -23.70 7.03 -12.06
CA SER A 476 -24.34 8.32 -12.28
C SER A 476 -24.81 8.36 -13.73
N ALA A 477 -26.09 8.65 -13.96
CA ALA A 477 -26.72 8.59 -15.28
C ALA A 477 -27.32 9.95 -15.68
N ALA A 478 -27.65 10.09 -16.96
CA ALA A 478 -28.16 11.35 -17.51
C ALA A 478 -29.63 11.65 -17.16
N GLY A 479 -30.37 10.66 -16.62
CA GLY A 479 -31.73 10.84 -16.13
C GLY A 479 -31.73 11.02 -14.61
N SER A 480 -32.18 12.18 -14.13
CA SER A 480 -32.23 12.53 -12.69
C SER A 480 -33.68 12.47 -12.17
N PRO A 481 -33.95 11.86 -11.00
CA PRO A 481 -33.05 11.03 -10.20
C PRO A 481 -32.72 9.69 -10.87
N ASP A 482 -31.46 9.28 -10.88
CA ASP A 482 -30.99 8.04 -11.51
C ASP A 482 -31.23 6.77 -10.66
N HIS A 483 -31.37 6.91 -9.34
CA HIS A 483 -31.64 5.80 -8.42
C HIS A 483 -33.11 5.71 -8.00
N HIS A 484 -33.64 4.48 -7.82
CA HIS A 484 -34.93 4.21 -7.15
C HIS A 484 -34.86 2.91 -6.34
N VAL A 485 -35.09 3.01 -5.02
CA VAL A 485 -35.16 1.84 -4.14
C VAL A 485 -36.33 1.93 -3.17
N ARG A 486 -37.04 0.82 -3.00
CA ARG A 486 -38.11 0.68 -2.01
C ARG A 486 -37.67 -0.28 -0.90
N PHE A 487 -37.78 0.15 0.34
CA PHE A 487 -37.40 -0.58 1.55
C PHE A 487 -38.66 -0.96 2.33
N MET A 488 -38.86 -2.24 2.64
CA MET A 488 -40.02 -2.74 3.39
C MET A 488 -39.61 -3.70 4.51
N PHE A 489 -40.40 -3.80 5.58
CA PHE A 489 -40.08 -4.64 6.73
C PHE A 489 -41.11 -5.77 6.92
N ASN A 490 -40.65 -7.03 6.93
CA ASN A 490 -41.43 -8.27 6.99
C ASN A 490 -42.45 -8.51 5.85
N ASP A 491 -43.36 -7.56 5.60
CA ASP A 491 -44.43 -7.58 4.59
C ASP A 491 -44.21 -6.47 3.53
N PRO A 492 -44.40 -6.73 2.22
CA PRO A 492 -44.22 -5.72 1.15
C PRO A 492 -45.12 -4.47 1.24
N ARG A 493 -46.14 -4.46 2.11
CA ARG A 493 -46.99 -3.30 2.42
C ARG A 493 -46.43 -2.42 3.53
N THR A 494 -45.60 -2.97 4.43
CA THR A 494 -44.95 -2.22 5.52
C THR A 494 -43.71 -1.51 4.98
N VAL A 495 -43.92 -0.41 4.26
CA VAL A 495 -42.84 0.44 3.73
C VAL A 495 -42.10 1.11 4.88
N VAL A 496 -40.78 0.96 4.91
CA VAL A 496 -39.86 1.75 5.74
C VAL A 496 -39.63 3.09 5.05
N GLN A 497 -39.22 3.05 3.77
CA GLN A 497 -39.05 4.22 2.91
C GLN A 497 -39.15 3.81 1.44
N GLU A 498 -39.62 4.71 0.58
CA GLU A 498 -39.35 4.64 -0.86
C GLU A 498 -38.49 5.86 -1.22
N ALA A 499 -37.33 5.62 -1.82
CA ALA A 499 -36.28 6.61 -2.02
C ALA A 499 -35.90 6.75 -3.49
N ARG A 500 -35.62 7.98 -3.90
CA ARG A 500 -35.03 8.35 -5.19
C ARG A 500 -33.98 9.42 -4.90
N TRP A 501 -32.80 9.30 -5.51
CA TRP A 501 -31.68 10.23 -5.33
C TRP A 501 -30.80 10.21 -6.58
N ASP A 502 -29.79 11.07 -6.60
CA ASP A 502 -28.84 11.23 -7.71
C ASP A 502 -27.42 10.79 -7.34
N GLY A 503 -26.79 10.02 -8.21
CA GLY A 503 -25.34 9.84 -8.31
C GLY A 503 -24.65 8.92 -7.29
N ALA A 504 -23.35 8.71 -7.54
CA ALA A 504 -22.50 7.80 -6.79
C ALA A 504 -22.23 8.31 -5.36
N THR A 505 -23.05 7.87 -4.42
CA THR A 505 -23.05 8.34 -3.02
C THR A 505 -23.49 7.25 -2.04
N ARG A 506 -23.25 7.45 -0.74
CA ARG A 506 -23.90 6.66 0.32
C ARG A 506 -25.29 7.24 0.59
N PHE A 507 -26.32 6.41 0.45
CA PHE A 507 -27.70 6.77 0.76
C PHE A 507 -28.16 6.03 2.03
N ALA A 508 -28.43 6.81 3.08
CA ALA A 508 -29.02 6.31 4.32
C ALA A 508 -30.56 6.38 4.26
N PHE A 509 -31.23 5.26 4.52
CA PHE A 509 -32.70 5.20 4.65
C PHE A 509 -33.13 5.08 6.11
N GLN A 510 -34.29 5.63 6.46
CA GLN A 510 -34.88 5.51 7.79
C GLN A 510 -36.41 5.62 7.76
N GLY A 511 -37.09 4.79 8.55
CA GLY A 511 -38.55 4.83 8.71
C GLY A 511 -39.04 4.22 10.03
N GLN A 512 -40.32 4.46 10.35
CA GLN A 512 -41.00 3.88 11.51
C GLN A 512 -41.84 2.68 11.09
N VAL A 513 -41.74 1.59 11.84
CA VAL A 513 -42.48 0.34 11.64
C VAL A 513 -43.45 0.13 12.80
N PRO A 514 -44.75 -0.11 12.55
CA PRO A 514 -45.75 -0.25 13.60
C PRO A 514 -45.53 -1.53 14.42
N ALA A 515 -45.91 -1.51 15.71
CA ALA A 515 -45.73 -2.63 16.64
C ALA A 515 -46.24 -3.98 16.10
N ALA A 516 -47.36 -3.97 15.36
CA ALA A 516 -47.98 -5.15 14.79
C ALA A 516 -47.22 -5.78 13.60
N ALA A 517 -46.21 -5.09 13.05
CA ALA A 517 -45.32 -5.63 12.01
C ALA A 517 -44.03 -6.24 12.59
N LEU A 518 -43.76 -6.07 13.89
CA LEU A 518 -42.64 -6.68 14.59
C LEU A 518 -42.95 -8.12 14.98
N ARG A 519 -41.93 -8.98 15.00
CA ARG A 519 -42.02 -10.38 15.41
C ARG A 519 -40.95 -10.66 16.44
N ASP A 520 -41.27 -11.46 17.45
CA ASP A 520 -40.24 -11.98 18.36
C ASP A 520 -39.39 -13.01 17.60
N GLY A 521 -38.06 -12.89 17.66
CA GLY A 521 -37.14 -13.69 16.85
C GLY A 521 -37.04 -13.22 15.40
N ALA A 522 -37.38 -14.07 14.43
CA ALA A 522 -37.00 -13.88 13.02
C ALA A 522 -37.82 -12.80 12.28
N ASN A 523 -37.12 -11.79 11.77
CA ASN A 523 -37.63 -10.69 10.95
C ASN A 523 -36.78 -10.52 9.68
N ARG A 524 -37.19 -9.64 8.77
CA ARG A 524 -36.44 -9.31 7.55
C ARG A 524 -36.68 -7.90 7.04
N LEU A 525 -35.63 -7.28 6.49
CA LEU A 525 -35.76 -6.20 5.52
C LEU A 525 -35.97 -6.81 4.12
N LEU A 526 -36.78 -6.13 3.31
CA LEU A 526 -36.94 -6.36 1.88
C LEU A 526 -36.44 -5.11 1.16
N VAL A 527 -35.47 -5.27 0.26
CA VAL A 527 -34.91 -4.19 -0.56
C VAL A 527 -35.29 -4.46 -2.00
N ASP A 528 -35.95 -3.50 -2.64
CA ASP A 528 -36.55 -3.61 -3.97
C ASP A 528 -36.03 -2.45 -4.85
N PRO A 529 -34.85 -2.61 -5.47
CA PRO A 529 -34.29 -1.62 -6.39
C PRO A 529 -34.99 -1.68 -7.75
N ARG A 530 -35.10 -0.55 -8.42
CA ARG A 530 -35.91 -0.35 -9.62
C ARG A 530 -35.20 0.56 -10.60
N LEU A 531 -35.32 0.28 -11.90
CA LEU A 531 -34.74 1.10 -12.94
C LEU A 531 -35.55 2.39 -13.12
N GLN A 532 -34.88 3.54 -13.14
CA GLN A 532 -35.54 4.84 -13.34
C GLN A 532 -35.80 5.11 -14.83
N PRO A 533 -36.94 5.73 -15.20
CA PRO A 533 -37.21 6.10 -16.59
C PRO A 533 -36.12 7.02 -17.16
N GLY A 534 -35.44 6.56 -18.22
CA GLY A 534 -34.30 7.26 -18.82
C GLY A 534 -32.92 6.75 -18.37
N THR A 535 -32.86 5.75 -17.49
CA THR A 535 -31.63 5.00 -17.16
C THR A 535 -31.64 3.63 -17.84
N THR A 536 -30.47 3.13 -18.27
CA THR A 536 -30.30 1.81 -18.90
C THR A 536 -29.82 0.73 -17.92
N GLY A 537 -29.24 1.15 -16.80
CA GLY A 537 -28.88 0.30 -15.66
C GLY A 537 -28.54 1.12 -14.42
N ASP A 538 -28.54 0.45 -13.27
CA ASP A 538 -28.13 0.97 -11.96
C ASP A 538 -27.25 -0.07 -11.24
N THR A 539 -26.29 0.38 -10.43
CA THR A 539 -25.36 -0.46 -9.68
C THR A 539 -25.31 0.03 -8.23
N LEU A 540 -25.88 -0.79 -7.34
CA LEU A 540 -26.10 -0.48 -5.93
C LEU A 540 -25.51 -1.57 -5.04
N TYR A 541 -24.81 -1.19 -3.99
CA TYR A 541 -24.24 -2.10 -3.00
C TYR A 541 -24.93 -1.88 -1.66
N PHE A 542 -25.86 -2.77 -1.29
CA PHE A 542 -26.48 -2.74 0.03
C PHE A 542 -25.49 -3.16 1.09
N ASP A 543 -25.45 -2.40 2.18
CA ASP A 543 -24.43 -2.50 3.21
C ASP A 543 -25.03 -3.12 4.48
N TRP A 544 -25.67 -2.31 5.32
CA TRP A 544 -26.20 -2.71 6.62
C TRP A 544 -27.63 -2.21 6.84
N PHE A 545 -28.33 -2.82 7.80
CA PHE A 545 -29.50 -2.19 8.42
C PHE A 545 -29.59 -2.53 9.91
N GLU A 546 -30.29 -1.70 10.67
CA GLU A 546 -30.57 -1.95 12.09
C GLU A 546 -32.02 -1.64 12.42
N VAL A 547 -32.48 -2.25 13.52
CA VAL A 547 -33.82 -2.07 14.07
C VAL A 547 -33.69 -1.70 15.54
N THR A 548 -34.23 -0.53 15.91
CA THR A 548 -34.36 -0.07 17.30
C THR A 548 -35.80 -0.27 17.75
N TYR A 549 -36.04 -1.19 18.67
CA TYR A 549 -37.37 -1.69 19.03
C TYR A 549 -37.55 -1.78 20.56
N PRO A 550 -38.80 -1.86 21.07
CA PRO A 550 -39.07 -2.11 22.48
C PRO A 550 -38.79 -3.58 22.82
N ARG A 551 -37.88 -3.82 23.76
CA ARG A 551 -37.45 -5.15 24.22
C ARG A 551 -37.93 -5.42 25.64
N ARG A 552 -38.43 -6.63 25.90
CA ARG A 552 -38.78 -7.12 27.24
C ARG A 552 -37.52 -7.16 28.12
N LEU A 553 -37.66 -6.80 29.39
CA LEU A 553 -36.58 -6.90 30.38
C LEU A 553 -36.46 -8.35 30.86
N ALA A 554 -35.98 -9.25 30.01
CA ALA A 554 -35.74 -10.65 30.34
C ALA A 554 -34.36 -11.10 29.85
N VAL A 555 -33.66 -11.92 30.64
CA VAL A 555 -32.31 -12.38 30.28
C VAL A 555 -32.29 -13.52 29.27
N GLU A 556 -31.22 -13.55 28.49
CA GLU A 556 -30.89 -14.63 27.56
C GLU A 556 -29.49 -15.16 27.93
N ALA A 557 -29.39 -16.45 28.26
CA ALA A 557 -28.21 -17.03 28.89
C ALA A 557 -27.74 -16.24 30.13
N ASP A 558 -28.69 -15.94 31.04
CA ASP A 558 -28.45 -15.26 32.32
C ASP A 558 -27.79 -13.86 32.27
N ALA A 559 -27.76 -13.23 31.10
CA ALA A 559 -27.41 -11.82 30.93
C ALA A 559 -28.46 -11.03 30.13
N LEU A 560 -28.55 -9.73 30.38
CA LEU A 560 -29.24 -8.75 29.54
C LEU A 560 -28.47 -7.43 29.53
N ALA A 561 -28.00 -7.00 28.36
CA ALA A 561 -27.56 -5.63 28.12
C ALA A 561 -28.68 -4.82 27.45
N PHE A 562 -28.96 -3.61 27.94
CA PHE A 562 -30.07 -2.77 27.48
C PHE A 562 -29.85 -1.28 27.78
N ASP A 563 -30.53 -0.43 27.01
CA ASP A 563 -30.47 1.03 27.17
C ASP A 563 -31.70 1.53 27.95
N ALA A 564 -31.51 2.58 28.75
CA ALA A 564 -32.58 3.23 29.50
C ALA A 564 -33.77 3.61 28.60
N LEU A 565 -34.98 3.50 29.13
CA LEU A 565 -36.19 3.86 28.39
C LEU A 565 -36.21 5.37 28.05
N ASP A 566 -35.88 6.18 29.05
CA ASP A 566 -35.75 7.63 29.00
C ASP A 566 -34.87 8.10 30.18
N ALA A 567 -34.55 9.40 30.23
CA ALA A 567 -33.70 9.97 31.27
C ALA A 567 -34.38 10.20 32.64
N SER A 568 -35.67 9.86 32.81
CA SER A 568 -36.37 10.03 34.09
C SER A 568 -36.00 8.92 35.09
N THR A 569 -36.47 9.02 36.34
CA THR A 569 -36.25 7.95 37.33
C THR A 569 -37.21 6.80 37.07
N ARG A 570 -36.68 5.65 36.62
CA ARG A 570 -37.43 4.44 36.30
C ARG A 570 -37.02 3.28 37.19
N ARG A 571 -37.97 2.39 37.51
CA ARG A 571 -37.69 1.05 38.02
C ARG A 571 -37.54 0.10 36.83
N TYR A 572 -36.50 -0.71 36.83
CA TYR A 572 -36.27 -1.77 35.86
C TYR A 572 -36.36 -3.10 36.60
N ASP A 573 -37.30 -3.94 36.18
CA ASP A 573 -37.47 -5.30 36.69
C ASP A 573 -36.96 -6.24 35.60
N VAL A 574 -35.83 -6.92 35.84
CA VAL A 574 -35.20 -7.82 34.86
C VAL A 574 -35.48 -9.26 35.26
N ASP A 575 -36.29 -9.96 34.46
CA ASP A 575 -36.77 -11.32 34.75
C ASP A 575 -35.85 -12.42 34.16
N GLY A 576 -35.96 -13.63 34.72
CA GLY A 576 -35.58 -14.87 34.04
C GLY A 576 -34.22 -15.47 34.39
N PHE A 577 -33.47 -14.95 35.37
CA PHE A 577 -32.17 -15.51 35.80
C PHE A 577 -32.33 -16.94 36.35
N THR A 578 -31.38 -17.84 36.10
CA THR A 578 -31.34 -19.19 36.69
C THR A 578 -31.00 -19.20 38.18
N THR A 579 -30.33 -18.16 38.67
CA THR A 579 -29.66 -18.11 39.96
C THR A 579 -29.92 -16.80 40.71
N PRO A 580 -29.84 -16.76 42.05
CA PRO A 580 -30.22 -15.59 42.87
C PRO A 580 -29.14 -14.51 42.99
N ASP A 581 -27.96 -14.72 42.40
CA ASP A 581 -26.78 -13.85 42.45
C ASP A 581 -26.75 -12.79 41.34
N ALA A 582 -27.91 -12.41 40.80
CA ALA A 582 -28.04 -11.44 39.73
C ALA A 582 -27.54 -10.03 40.14
N GLU A 583 -26.43 -9.62 39.55
CA GLU A 583 -25.84 -8.28 39.68
C GLU A 583 -26.26 -7.36 38.52
N VAL A 584 -26.16 -6.05 38.74
CA VAL A 584 -26.47 -5.01 37.75
C VAL A 584 -25.34 -3.99 37.71
N PHE A 585 -24.91 -3.60 36.50
CA PHE A 585 -23.82 -2.67 36.24
C PHE A 585 -24.29 -1.59 35.26
N ASP A 586 -23.99 -0.33 35.57
CA ASP A 586 -24.06 0.78 34.62
C ASP A 586 -22.75 0.79 33.81
N ILE A 587 -22.90 0.61 32.49
CA ILE A 587 -21.83 0.50 31.49
C ILE A 587 -21.86 1.67 30.50
N THR A 588 -22.48 2.79 30.88
CA THR A 588 -22.55 4.01 30.05
C THR A 588 -21.16 4.59 29.73
N ARG A 589 -20.14 4.24 30.54
CA ARG A 589 -18.71 4.42 30.22
C ARG A 589 -18.01 3.06 30.28
N PRO A 590 -17.70 2.40 29.15
CA PRO A 590 -17.17 1.03 29.13
C PRO A 590 -15.90 0.80 29.97
N ASN A 591 -14.96 1.75 29.99
CA ASN A 591 -13.75 1.67 30.81
C ASN A 591 -13.95 2.14 32.28
N SER A 592 -15.15 2.58 32.66
CA SER A 592 -15.46 3.04 34.03
C SER A 592 -16.88 2.63 34.49
N PRO A 593 -17.22 1.33 34.46
CA PRO A 593 -18.54 0.85 34.89
C PRO A 593 -18.75 1.02 36.40
N VAL A 594 -20.03 1.09 36.79
CA VAL A 594 -20.48 1.32 38.17
C VAL A 594 -21.44 0.20 38.59
N ARG A 595 -21.14 -0.48 39.69
CA ARG A 595 -22.01 -1.52 40.26
C ARG A 595 -23.25 -0.90 40.91
N ILE A 596 -24.43 -1.38 40.52
CA ILE A 596 -25.71 -0.97 41.08
C ILE A 596 -26.00 -1.85 42.30
N THR A 597 -25.75 -1.31 43.49
CA THR A 597 -26.01 -1.98 44.77
C THR A 597 -27.48 -1.80 45.18
N GLY A 598 -27.95 -2.61 46.13
CA GLY A 598 -29.33 -2.52 46.63
C GLY A 598 -30.41 -3.06 45.69
N ALA A 599 -30.06 -3.54 44.50
CA ALA A 599 -30.96 -4.27 43.61
C ALA A 599 -31.61 -5.45 44.36
N ARG A 600 -32.94 -5.58 44.25
CA ARG A 600 -33.73 -6.60 44.93
C ARG A 600 -33.93 -7.79 44.01
N VAL A 601 -33.25 -8.88 44.29
CA VAL A 601 -33.51 -10.17 43.62
C VAL A 601 -34.66 -10.91 44.32
N THR A 602 -35.65 -11.37 43.57
CA THR A 602 -36.78 -12.18 44.06
C THR A 602 -36.94 -13.46 43.23
N ALA A 603 -37.38 -14.54 43.86
CA ALA A 603 -37.70 -15.79 43.15
C ALA A 603 -39.06 -15.69 42.42
N GLN A 604 -39.09 -16.22 41.20
CA GLN A 604 -40.24 -16.39 40.33
C GLN A 604 -40.29 -17.85 39.86
N GLY A 605 -40.88 -18.73 40.66
CA GLY A 605 -40.89 -20.17 40.37
C GLY A 605 -39.48 -20.77 40.43
N ASN A 606 -38.97 -21.26 39.30
CA ASN A 606 -37.61 -21.78 39.14
C ASN A 606 -36.63 -20.77 38.50
N ARG A 607 -36.98 -19.48 38.49
CA ARG A 607 -36.16 -18.37 38.02
C ARG A 607 -36.11 -17.26 39.07
N HIS A 608 -35.27 -16.26 38.82
CA HIS A 608 -35.17 -15.06 39.64
C HIS A 608 -35.37 -13.81 38.77
N ALA A 609 -35.77 -12.72 39.42
CA ALA A 609 -35.88 -11.40 38.81
C ALA A 609 -35.18 -10.34 39.67
N ALA A 610 -34.41 -9.46 39.03
CA ALA A 610 -33.66 -8.38 39.68
C ALA A 610 -34.36 -7.04 39.45
N ALA A 611 -34.93 -6.48 40.51
CA ALA A 611 -35.56 -5.16 40.49
C ALA A 611 -34.58 -4.09 40.99
N PHE A 612 -34.30 -3.08 40.17
CA PHE A 612 -33.51 -1.90 40.56
C PHE A 612 -34.15 -0.62 40.02
N GLN A 613 -33.62 0.55 40.39
CA GLN A 613 -34.00 1.83 39.79
C GLN A 613 -32.79 2.67 39.41
N SER A 614 -32.95 3.52 38.39
CA SER A 614 -31.94 4.50 37.97
C SER A 614 -32.60 5.71 37.31
N SER A 615 -31.81 6.78 37.15
CA SER A 615 -32.16 8.03 36.47
C SER A 615 -31.06 8.41 35.47
N GLY A 616 -31.40 9.23 34.47
CA GLY A 616 -30.49 9.61 33.38
C GLY A 616 -30.52 8.61 32.23
N ASP A 617 -30.12 9.06 31.03
CA ASP A 617 -29.93 8.16 29.89
C ASP A 617 -28.65 7.35 30.13
N ALA A 618 -28.81 6.04 30.30
CA ALA A 618 -27.77 5.15 30.80
C ALA A 618 -27.92 3.75 30.19
N ARG A 619 -26.79 3.07 30.00
CA ARG A 619 -26.72 1.70 29.46
C ARG A 619 -26.40 0.74 30.59
N PHE A 620 -27.18 -0.33 30.70
CA PHE A 620 -27.05 -1.33 31.75
C PHE A 620 -26.64 -2.69 31.18
N VAL A 621 -25.96 -3.47 32.01
CA VAL A 621 -25.89 -4.92 31.88
C VAL A 621 -26.24 -5.54 33.22
N ALA A 622 -27.19 -6.47 33.20
CA ALA A 622 -27.55 -7.29 34.34
C ALA A 622 -27.12 -8.74 34.05
N ALA A 623 -26.47 -9.40 35.00
CA ALA A 623 -25.94 -10.76 34.83
C ALA A 623 -25.94 -11.55 36.15
N ALA A 624 -26.25 -12.84 36.08
CA ALA A 624 -25.95 -13.82 37.14
C ALA A 624 -24.79 -14.74 36.71
N ALA A 625 -24.44 -15.77 37.50
CA ALA A 625 -23.30 -16.66 37.24
C ALA A 625 -23.12 -17.11 35.78
N GLY A 626 -24.20 -17.54 35.11
CA GLY A 626 -24.17 -18.02 33.71
C GLY A 626 -24.04 -16.93 32.63
N GLY A 627 -24.20 -15.65 33.00
CA GLY A 627 -24.18 -14.49 32.09
C GLY A 627 -22.80 -13.85 31.90
N TYR A 628 -21.82 -14.24 32.71
CA TYR A 628 -20.43 -13.79 32.58
C TYR A 628 -19.73 -14.46 31.39
N ARG A 629 -18.85 -13.73 30.70
CA ARG A 629 -18.03 -14.23 29.60
C ARG A 629 -16.63 -14.63 30.05
N ALA A 630 -16.12 -15.73 29.49
CA ALA A 630 -14.68 -15.98 29.41
C ALA A 630 -14.09 -15.22 28.21
N PRO A 631 -12.85 -14.67 28.30
CA PRO A 631 -12.15 -14.04 27.16
C PRO A 631 -11.93 -15.00 25.98
N ALA A 632 -11.69 -14.43 24.79
CA ALA A 632 -11.39 -15.21 23.59
C ALA A 632 -10.00 -15.87 23.64
N ALA A 633 -9.06 -15.27 24.39
CA ALA A 633 -7.79 -15.85 24.79
C ALA A 633 -7.24 -15.12 26.02
N VAL A 634 -6.42 -15.80 26.81
CA VAL A 634 -5.70 -15.25 27.97
C VAL A 634 -4.25 -15.79 27.92
N ALA A 635 -3.26 -14.95 28.19
CA ALA A 635 -1.85 -15.39 28.26
C ALA A 635 -1.04 -14.49 29.20
N TRP A 636 -0.26 -15.08 30.11
CA TRP A 636 0.73 -14.36 30.92
C TRP A 636 2.01 -14.18 30.09
N LEU A 637 2.38 -12.94 29.80
CA LEU A 637 3.51 -12.60 28.95
C LEU A 637 4.62 -11.92 29.76
N PRO A 638 5.91 -12.16 29.44
CA PRO A 638 7.01 -11.41 30.03
C PRO A 638 6.97 -9.93 29.59
N ALA A 639 7.82 -9.10 30.21
CA ALA A 639 8.10 -7.77 29.70
C ALA A 639 8.57 -7.84 28.23
N SER A 640 8.10 -6.90 27.39
CA SER A 640 8.47 -6.91 25.97
C SER A 640 9.97 -6.64 25.80
N PRO A 641 10.69 -7.39 24.94
CA PRO A 641 12.09 -7.11 24.64
C PRO A 641 12.32 -5.75 23.95
N LEU A 642 11.24 -5.07 23.55
CA LEU A 642 11.26 -3.78 22.87
C LEU A 642 10.79 -2.60 23.77
N ALA A 643 10.49 -2.85 25.04
CA ALA A 643 10.08 -1.80 25.99
C ALA A 643 11.18 -0.77 26.28
N GLN A 644 12.44 -1.12 26.01
CA GLN A 644 13.60 -0.24 26.17
C GLN A 644 14.18 0.16 24.79
N PRO A 645 14.80 1.35 24.64
CA PRO A 645 15.45 1.75 23.39
C PRO A 645 16.54 0.76 22.97
N GLY A 646 16.49 0.30 21.71
CA GLY A 646 17.46 -0.63 21.14
C GLY A 646 18.83 0.01 20.91
N ALA A 647 19.85 -0.82 20.66
CA ALA A 647 21.24 -0.38 20.49
C ALA A 647 21.56 0.31 19.13
N GLY A 648 20.55 0.82 18.42
CA GLY A 648 20.68 1.28 17.03
C GLY A 648 20.76 0.14 16.01
N ALA A 649 20.43 0.42 14.75
CA ALA A 649 20.62 -0.48 13.61
C ALA A 649 20.60 0.30 12.29
N ASP A 650 21.38 -0.13 11.31
CA ASP A 650 21.33 0.38 9.94
C ASP A 650 20.17 -0.28 9.17
N HIS A 651 19.90 -1.55 9.48
CA HIS A 651 18.91 -2.41 8.81
C HIS A 651 17.99 -3.08 9.83
N VAL A 652 16.69 -3.09 9.56
CA VAL A 652 15.69 -3.78 10.38
C VAL A 652 15.01 -4.87 9.55
N VAL A 653 14.96 -6.09 10.09
CA VAL A 653 14.19 -7.21 9.56
C VAL A 653 12.96 -7.41 10.45
N VAL A 654 11.79 -6.94 9.99
CA VAL A 654 10.51 -7.18 10.68
C VAL A 654 9.92 -8.48 10.14
N THR A 655 9.64 -9.44 11.00
CA THR A 655 9.28 -10.81 10.61
C THR A 655 8.33 -11.42 11.65
N PRO A 656 7.44 -12.37 11.31
CA PRO A 656 6.74 -13.15 12.33
C PRO A 656 7.71 -14.07 13.07
N ARG A 657 7.39 -14.39 14.32
CA ARG A 657 8.11 -15.33 15.20
C ARG A 657 8.32 -16.71 14.55
N SER A 658 7.41 -17.12 13.67
CA SER A 658 7.50 -18.37 12.90
C SER A 658 8.59 -18.40 11.82
N LEU A 659 9.14 -17.23 11.44
CA LEU A 659 10.20 -17.08 10.44
C LEU A 659 11.50 -16.47 11.00
N HIS A 660 11.50 -15.94 12.23
CA HIS A 660 12.63 -15.23 12.86
C HIS A 660 13.98 -15.96 12.72
N ALA A 661 14.02 -17.25 13.03
CA ALA A 661 15.24 -18.07 12.95
C ALA A 661 15.83 -18.18 11.53
N ALA A 662 14.99 -18.13 10.48
CA ALA A 662 15.44 -18.09 9.08
C ALA A 662 15.79 -16.65 8.64
N ALA A 663 15.04 -15.65 9.13
CA ALA A 663 15.32 -14.23 8.91
C ALA A 663 16.71 -13.81 9.44
N GLN A 664 17.19 -14.43 10.51
CA GLN A 664 18.56 -14.26 11.03
C GLN A 664 19.64 -14.51 9.97
N ARG A 665 19.43 -15.42 8.99
CA ARG A 665 20.41 -15.64 7.91
C ARG A 665 20.65 -14.39 7.05
N LEU A 666 19.62 -13.56 6.86
CA LEU A 666 19.72 -12.29 6.14
C LEU A 666 20.45 -11.25 7.00
N ALA A 667 20.15 -11.19 8.29
CA ALA A 667 20.84 -10.32 9.23
C ALA A 667 22.34 -10.65 9.31
N ASP A 668 22.71 -11.92 9.40
CA ASP A 668 24.11 -12.36 9.38
C ASP A 668 24.82 -11.97 8.06
N HIS A 669 24.10 -11.99 6.93
CA HIS A 669 24.64 -11.57 5.64
C HIS A 669 24.91 -10.07 5.57
N ARG A 670 23.97 -9.24 6.06
CA ARG A 670 24.12 -7.79 6.14
C ARG A 670 25.15 -7.38 7.20
N ALA A 671 25.29 -8.14 8.29
CA ALA A 671 26.36 -7.98 9.28
C ALA A 671 27.76 -8.25 8.69
N ARG A 672 27.92 -9.32 7.89
CA ARG A 672 29.16 -9.58 7.12
C ARG A 672 29.50 -8.47 6.12
N GLN A 673 28.54 -7.63 5.77
CA GLN A 673 28.70 -6.47 4.89
C GLN A 673 28.91 -5.14 5.60
N GLY A 674 28.99 -5.14 6.94
CA GLY A 674 29.27 -3.97 7.78
C GLY A 674 28.05 -3.27 8.38
N LEU A 675 26.82 -3.76 8.15
CA LEU A 675 25.59 -3.17 8.70
C LEU A 675 25.29 -3.75 10.10
N ARG A 676 24.89 -2.90 11.05
CA ARG A 676 24.24 -3.33 12.28
C ARG A 676 22.78 -3.67 11.96
N VAL A 677 22.34 -4.86 12.35
CA VAL A 677 21.00 -5.38 12.00
C VAL A 677 20.21 -5.72 13.26
N ALA A 678 18.91 -5.40 13.26
CA ALA A 678 17.95 -5.91 14.24
C ALA A 678 16.94 -6.84 13.55
N VAL A 679 16.66 -8.00 14.12
CA VAL A 679 15.57 -8.90 13.70
C VAL A 679 14.47 -8.87 14.75
N VAL A 680 13.27 -8.46 14.35
CA VAL A 680 12.20 -8.04 15.25
C VAL A 680 10.91 -8.83 14.95
N ASP A 681 10.37 -9.49 15.98
CA ASP A 681 9.08 -10.19 15.91
C ASP A 681 7.95 -9.17 15.73
N VAL A 682 7.13 -9.34 14.69
CA VAL A 682 5.96 -8.47 14.45
C VAL A 682 4.89 -8.66 15.52
N GLU A 683 4.84 -9.83 16.16
CA GLU A 683 3.98 -10.10 17.31
C GLU A 683 4.36 -9.22 18.53
N ASP A 684 5.66 -9.03 18.79
CA ASP A 684 6.15 -8.12 19.83
C ASP A 684 5.93 -6.64 19.42
N LEU A 685 5.90 -6.33 18.12
CA LEU A 685 5.51 -5.01 17.64
C LEU A 685 4.05 -4.70 17.97
N TYR A 686 3.11 -5.63 17.76
CA TYR A 686 1.72 -5.41 18.15
C TYR A 686 1.61 -5.11 19.66
N ASP A 687 2.30 -5.91 20.50
CA ASP A 687 2.24 -5.79 21.96
C ASP A 687 2.91 -4.54 22.54
N ALA A 688 4.05 -4.11 21.99
CA ALA A 688 4.76 -2.92 22.47
C ALA A 688 4.36 -1.61 21.77
N PHE A 689 3.93 -1.65 20.50
CA PHE A 689 3.71 -0.45 19.66
C PHE A 689 2.28 -0.26 19.17
N ASN A 690 1.34 -1.15 19.47
CA ASN A 690 -0.08 -0.99 19.12
C ASN A 690 -1.01 -1.52 20.23
N HIS A 691 -0.60 -1.45 21.50
CA HIS A 691 -1.33 -1.93 22.68
C HIS A 691 -1.80 -3.40 22.62
N GLY A 692 -1.13 -4.24 21.82
CA GLY A 692 -1.48 -5.64 21.55
C GLY A 692 -2.48 -5.89 20.44
N ILE A 693 -3.01 -4.82 19.82
CA ILE A 693 -3.93 -4.89 18.69
C ILE A 693 -3.15 -5.27 17.41
N PHE A 694 -3.64 -6.27 16.69
CA PHE A 694 -3.10 -6.67 15.39
C PHE A 694 -3.34 -5.57 14.34
N GLY A 695 -2.27 -5.07 13.72
CA GLY A 695 -2.36 -4.07 12.66
C GLY A 695 -1.00 -3.48 12.24
N PRO A 696 -0.85 -3.03 10.99
CA PRO A 696 0.42 -2.56 10.43
C PRO A 696 0.92 -1.24 11.05
N ARG A 697 0.04 -0.45 11.70
CA ARG A 697 0.40 0.74 12.50
C ARG A 697 1.55 0.48 13.49
N ALA A 698 1.62 -0.72 14.07
CA ALA A 698 2.70 -1.15 14.95
C ALA A 698 4.10 -0.96 14.33
N ILE A 699 4.24 -1.21 13.02
CA ILE A 699 5.52 -1.11 12.30
C ILE A 699 5.94 0.35 12.14
N ARG A 700 5.02 1.25 11.78
CA ARG A 700 5.32 2.69 11.67
C ARG A 700 5.60 3.32 13.04
N ASN A 701 4.80 2.97 14.06
CA ASN A 701 5.02 3.39 15.45
C ASN A 701 6.42 2.97 15.95
N PHE A 702 6.83 1.74 15.64
CA PHE A 702 8.18 1.24 15.93
C PHE A 702 9.28 1.99 15.15
N LEU A 703 9.09 2.25 13.85
CA LEU A 703 10.07 2.99 13.05
C LEU A 703 10.22 4.44 13.55
N ALA A 704 9.12 5.11 13.88
CA ALA A 704 9.12 6.43 14.51
C ALA A 704 9.84 6.40 15.88
N TRP A 705 9.56 5.42 16.73
CA TRP A 705 10.27 5.25 18.01
C TRP A 705 11.77 5.00 17.82
N ALA A 706 12.15 4.10 16.93
CA ALA A 706 13.56 3.78 16.65
C ALA A 706 14.30 5.01 16.12
N MET A 707 13.72 5.71 15.15
CA MET A 707 14.30 6.90 14.55
C MET A 707 14.31 8.10 15.51
N ALA A 708 13.37 8.21 16.45
CA ALA A 708 13.42 9.23 17.49
C ALA A 708 14.41 8.92 18.65
N THR A 709 14.53 7.66 19.07
CA THR A 709 15.15 7.32 20.37
C THR A 709 16.44 6.51 20.31
N TRP A 710 16.70 5.74 19.25
CA TRP A 710 17.88 4.87 19.23
C TRP A 710 19.18 5.68 19.05
N PRO A 711 20.31 5.24 19.65
CA PRO A 711 21.63 5.76 19.33
C PRO A 711 22.01 5.40 17.89
N THR A 712 23.00 6.08 17.29
CA THR A 712 23.34 5.81 15.90
C THR A 712 23.94 4.40 15.69
N PRO A 713 23.69 3.74 14.56
CA PRO A 713 22.92 4.22 13.42
C PRO A 713 21.41 4.10 13.64
N VAL A 714 20.64 4.98 13.00
CA VAL A 714 19.18 4.87 12.94
C VAL A 714 18.77 4.20 11.61
N PRO A 715 17.68 3.40 11.58
CA PRO A 715 17.35 2.57 10.43
C PRO A 715 17.40 3.33 9.11
N ALA A 716 18.25 2.89 8.18
CA ALA A 716 18.30 3.35 6.79
C ALA A 716 17.58 2.38 5.85
N TYR A 717 17.43 1.12 6.27
CA TYR A 717 16.76 0.05 5.57
C TYR A 717 15.76 -0.64 6.50
N VAL A 718 14.59 -1.02 5.98
CA VAL A 718 13.66 -1.93 6.66
C VAL A 718 13.10 -2.94 5.67
N VAL A 719 13.26 -4.23 5.96
CA VAL A 719 12.64 -5.31 5.19
C VAL A 719 11.53 -5.96 6.00
N VAL A 720 10.34 -6.03 5.39
CA VAL A 720 9.15 -6.61 5.99
C VAL A 720 8.98 -8.02 5.41
N VAL A 721 9.09 -9.03 6.27
CA VAL A 721 9.15 -10.45 5.89
C VAL A 721 7.86 -11.14 6.29
N GLY A 722 7.17 -11.73 5.32
CA GLY A 722 5.90 -12.42 5.51
C GLY A 722 4.89 -12.07 4.43
N ASP A 723 4.08 -13.05 4.09
CA ASP A 723 2.97 -12.95 3.14
C ASP A 723 1.60 -12.84 3.85
N GLY A 724 0.53 -12.59 3.10
CA GLY A 724 -0.81 -12.41 3.65
C GLY A 724 -1.79 -11.74 2.67
N HIS A 725 -3.00 -11.44 3.14
CA HIS A 725 -4.06 -10.86 2.31
C HIS A 725 -5.05 -10.01 3.13
N TRP A 726 -5.85 -9.17 2.47
CA TRP A 726 -6.79 -8.26 3.14
C TRP A 726 -8.01 -8.91 3.84
N ASN A 727 -8.26 -10.22 3.66
CA ASN A 727 -9.37 -10.91 4.34
C ASN A 727 -9.02 -11.33 5.79
N PHE A 728 -8.72 -10.36 6.65
CA PHE A 728 -8.27 -10.59 8.04
C PHE A 728 -9.33 -11.26 8.92
N LEU A 729 -10.58 -10.86 8.76
CA LEU A 729 -11.70 -11.32 9.59
C LEU A 729 -12.31 -12.66 9.09
N GLY A 730 -11.67 -13.31 8.11
CA GLY A 730 -12.04 -14.65 7.65
C GLY A 730 -13.38 -14.73 6.91
N HIS A 731 -13.80 -13.66 6.23
CA HIS A 731 -15.10 -13.58 5.56
C HIS A 731 -15.24 -14.68 4.48
N PRO A 732 -16.28 -15.55 4.54
CA PRO A 732 -16.35 -16.75 3.69
C PRO A 732 -16.40 -16.51 2.17
N ALA A 733 -16.77 -15.31 1.73
CA ALA A 733 -16.82 -14.96 0.31
C ALA A 733 -15.44 -14.93 -0.37
N HIS A 734 -14.40 -14.59 0.40
CA HIS A 734 -13.01 -14.48 -0.06
C HIS A 734 -12.07 -15.37 0.76
N ALA A 735 -12.57 -16.52 1.23
CA ALA A 735 -11.81 -17.44 2.07
C ALA A 735 -10.63 -18.08 1.32
N ASP A 736 -9.43 -17.86 1.84
CA ASP A 736 -8.16 -18.42 1.38
C ASP A 736 -7.48 -19.14 2.56
N PRO A 737 -6.96 -20.38 2.40
CA PRO A 737 -6.24 -21.08 3.46
C PRO A 737 -4.80 -20.57 3.69
N SER A 738 -4.34 -19.57 2.95
CA SER A 738 -3.01 -18.97 3.08
C SER A 738 -2.86 -18.22 4.41
N PRO A 739 -1.72 -18.35 5.12
CA PRO A 739 -1.54 -17.67 6.41
C PRO A 739 -1.30 -16.16 6.20
N ILE A 740 -1.98 -15.33 7.00
CA ILE A 740 -1.62 -13.91 7.14
C ILE A 740 -0.46 -13.81 8.14
N LEU A 741 0.76 -13.96 7.64
CA LEU A 741 1.98 -13.79 8.43
C LEU A 741 2.36 -12.32 8.59
N MET A 742 1.94 -11.47 7.64
CA MET A 742 2.17 -10.03 7.68
C MET A 742 1.01 -9.29 7.01
N PRO A 743 0.34 -8.35 7.69
CA PRO A 743 -0.72 -7.57 7.05
C PRO A 743 -0.15 -6.67 5.92
N PRO A 744 -0.93 -6.40 4.86
CA PRO A 744 -0.75 -5.19 4.07
C PRO A 744 -1.04 -3.94 4.89
N ASN A 745 -0.38 -2.84 4.56
CA ASN A 745 -0.72 -1.52 5.07
C ASN A 745 -1.73 -0.88 4.10
N LEU A 746 -3.00 -1.22 4.27
CA LEU A 746 -4.09 -0.80 3.39
C LEU A 746 -4.40 0.69 3.58
N GLU A 747 -4.29 1.46 2.50
CA GLU A 747 -4.51 2.90 2.49
C GLU A 747 -5.30 3.31 1.23
N TRP A 748 -6.15 4.34 1.35
CA TRP A 748 -6.81 4.99 0.21
C TRP A 748 -5.86 5.94 -0.53
N VAL A 749 -4.83 5.38 -1.15
CA VAL A 749 -3.77 6.12 -1.87
C VAL A 749 -3.88 6.04 -3.39
N ASP A 750 -4.71 5.14 -3.92
CA ASP A 750 -4.90 4.96 -5.36
C ASP A 750 -6.15 5.72 -5.85
N PRO A 751 -6.03 6.63 -6.83
CA PRO A 751 -7.15 7.44 -7.31
C PRO A 751 -8.25 6.66 -8.05
N VAL A 752 -8.02 5.38 -8.40
CA VAL A 752 -8.97 4.56 -9.18
C VAL A 752 -9.26 3.20 -8.53
N GLN A 753 -8.27 2.59 -7.88
CA GLN A 753 -8.44 1.37 -7.07
C GLN A 753 -8.90 1.68 -5.63
N GLY A 754 -8.69 2.90 -5.16
CA GLY A 754 -8.94 3.33 -3.78
C GLY A 754 -7.96 2.70 -2.80
N GLU A 755 -8.43 1.69 -2.06
CA GLU A 755 -7.64 1.01 -1.02
C GLU A 755 -6.68 -0.06 -1.58
N VAL A 756 -5.38 0.11 -1.32
CA VAL A 756 -4.29 -0.82 -1.69
C VAL A 756 -3.20 -0.88 -0.62
N ASP A 757 -2.32 -1.90 -0.64
CA ASP A 757 -1.12 -1.95 0.20
C ASP A 757 -0.16 -0.81 -0.14
N SER A 758 0.21 0.01 0.85
CA SER A 758 1.27 1.00 0.73
C SER A 758 2.35 0.78 1.78
N ALA A 759 3.34 -0.05 1.43
CA ALA A 759 4.58 -0.15 2.18
C ALA A 759 5.27 1.22 2.34
N ASN A 760 5.08 2.16 1.40
CA ASN A 760 5.64 3.51 1.50
C ASN A 760 5.14 4.28 2.73
N ARG A 761 3.84 4.19 3.07
CA ARG A 761 3.26 4.92 4.21
C ARG A 761 3.76 4.42 5.57
N LEU A 762 4.30 3.19 5.64
CA LEU A 762 5.04 2.71 6.83
C LEU A 762 6.40 3.40 7.00
N ALA A 763 6.99 3.94 5.93
CA ALA A 763 8.34 4.51 5.91
C ALA A 763 8.38 6.04 5.77
N THR A 764 7.24 6.70 5.56
CA THR A 764 7.05 8.16 5.73
C THR A 764 6.92 8.46 7.22
N VAL A 765 8.00 8.85 7.89
CA VAL A 765 8.07 8.95 9.38
C VAL A 765 8.79 10.19 9.90
N VAL A 766 9.41 10.98 9.04
CA VAL A 766 9.91 12.34 9.31
C VAL A 766 9.15 13.29 8.38
N GLY A 767 8.73 14.44 8.90
CA GLY A 767 7.87 15.36 8.15
C GLY A 767 6.41 14.91 8.06
N ALA A 768 5.63 15.64 7.27
CA ALA A 768 4.20 15.42 7.06
C ALA A 768 3.90 15.37 5.54
N ASP A 769 4.60 14.47 4.86
CA ASP A 769 4.71 14.43 3.41
C ASP A 769 4.87 12.98 2.88
N PRO A 770 4.91 12.75 1.54
CA PRO A 770 4.82 11.40 0.98
C PRO A 770 6.16 10.65 0.80
N MET A 771 7.30 11.25 1.17
CA MET A 771 8.63 10.67 0.92
C MET A 771 9.09 9.70 2.02
N PRO A 772 9.64 8.51 1.69
CA PRO A 772 10.12 7.56 2.69
C PRO A 772 11.53 7.89 3.20
N ASP A 773 11.68 7.92 4.53
CA ASP A 773 12.93 8.23 5.26
C ASP A 773 13.83 7.01 5.52
N VAL A 774 13.27 5.84 5.25
CA VAL A 774 13.88 4.52 5.34
C VAL A 774 13.60 3.80 4.03
N ALA A 775 14.62 3.21 3.41
CA ALA A 775 14.39 2.39 2.23
C ALA A 775 13.68 1.09 2.64
N ILE A 776 12.39 0.97 2.31
CA ILE A 776 11.54 -0.18 2.64
C ILE A 776 11.45 -1.19 1.48
N GLY A 777 11.46 -2.47 1.82
CA GLY A 777 11.11 -3.57 0.91
C GLY A 777 10.34 -4.70 1.60
N ARG A 778 9.72 -5.58 0.81
CA ARG A 778 8.89 -6.71 1.29
C ARG A 778 9.40 -8.05 0.75
N LEU A 779 9.51 -9.07 1.61
CA LEU A 779 9.72 -10.47 1.22
C LEU A 779 8.42 -11.26 1.47
N PRO A 780 7.53 -11.43 0.47
CA PRO A 780 6.25 -12.12 0.66
C PRO A 780 6.45 -13.64 0.64
N VAL A 781 6.74 -14.20 1.82
CA VAL A 781 7.02 -15.63 2.01
C VAL A 781 6.13 -16.22 3.11
N ARG A 782 5.74 -17.48 2.94
CA ARG A 782 4.80 -18.23 3.80
C ARG A 782 5.50 -19.25 4.69
N THR A 783 6.75 -19.60 4.38
CA THR A 783 7.52 -20.64 5.08
C THR A 783 8.99 -20.27 5.20
N ALA A 784 9.68 -20.86 6.19
CA ALA A 784 11.13 -20.71 6.34
C ALA A 784 11.89 -21.18 5.08
N ALA A 785 11.43 -22.24 4.41
CA ALA A 785 12.05 -22.74 3.18
C ALA A 785 11.91 -21.78 1.97
N GLU A 786 10.83 -21.00 1.90
CA GLU A 786 10.69 -19.92 0.91
C GLU A 786 11.59 -18.74 1.25
N LEU A 787 11.64 -18.34 2.53
CA LEU A 787 12.56 -17.30 3.00
C LEU A 787 14.03 -17.68 2.71
N ASP A 788 14.40 -18.93 2.99
CA ASP A 788 15.71 -19.48 2.69
C ASP A 788 16.02 -19.43 1.19
N ALA A 789 15.07 -19.78 0.33
CA ALA A 789 15.25 -19.73 -1.12
C ALA A 789 15.37 -18.30 -1.68
N VAL A 790 14.74 -17.31 -1.03
CA VAL A 790 14.88 -15.88 -1.36
C VAL A 790 16.23 -15.35 -0.89
N ILE A 791 16.65 -15.68 0.35
CA ILE A 791 17.96 -15.30 0.90
C ILE A 791 19.09 -15.92 0.08
N ASP A 792 18.97 -17.20 -0.32
CA ASP A 792 19.94 -17.86 -1.20
C ASP A 792 20.11 -17.12 -2.54
N LYS A 793 19.02 -16.59 -3.13
CA LYS A 793 19.09 -15.76 -4.34
C LYS A 793 19.77 -14.41 -4.11
N ILE A 794 19.51 -13.74 -2.99
CA ILE A 794 20.19 -12.48 -2.62
C ILE A 794 21.70 -12.73 -2.45
N VAL A 795 22.08 -13.75 -1.68
CA VAL A 795 23.49 -14.10 -1.43
C VAL A 795 24.20 -14.50 -2.73
N ALA A 796 23.56 -15.29 -3.60
CA ALA A 796 24.13 -15.72 -4.87
C ALA A 796 24.27 -14.58 -5.91
N TYR A 797 23.38 -13.58 -5.87
CA TYR A 797 23.45 -12.40 -6.74
C TYR A 797 24.55 -11.42 -6.32
N GLU A 798 24.81 -11.28 -5.01
CA GLU A 798 25.80 -10.33 -4.48
C GLU A 798 27.22 -10.90 -4.31
N ALA A 799 27.41 -12.22 -4.36
CA ALA A 799 28.73 -12.85 -4.22
C ALA A 799 29.67 -12.63 -5.43
N PRO A 800 29.20 -12.61 -6.70
CA PRO A 800 30.06 -12.30 -7.85
C PRO A 800 30.31 -10.80 -8.01
N GLY A 801 31.48 -10.44 -8.55
CA GLY A 801 31.70 -9.11 -9.13
C GLY A 801 30.91 -8.93 -10.46
N PRO A 802 30.93 -7.72 -11.05
CA PRO A 802 30.18 -7.43 -12.28
C PRO A 802 30.51 -8.38 -13.43
N GLN A 803 29.47 -8.92 -14.07
CA GLN A 803 29.58 -9.95 -15.11
C GLN A 803 29.17 -9.42 -16.49
N ALA A 804 29.50 -10.17 -17.55
CA ALA A 804 29.19 -9.79 -18.94
C ALA A 804 27.68 -9.67 -19.22
N TRP A 805 26.84 -10.53 -18.63
CA TRP A 805 25.37 -10.39 -18.69
C TRP A 805 24.85 -9.19 -17.89
N GLY A 806 25.63 -8.70 -16.93
CA GLY A 806 25.37 -7.49 -16.15
C GLY A 806 25.34 -6.20 -16.99
N ARG A 807 25.78 -6.25 -18.25
CA ARG A 807 25.65 -5.15 -19.23
C ARG A 807 24.34 -5.18 -20.01
N ARG A 808 23.51 -6.21 -19.86
CA ARG A 808 22.27 -6.40 -20.63
C ARG A 808 21.06 -5.84 -19.88
N HIS A 809 20.21 -5.16 -20.64
CA HIS A 809 18.93 -4.65 -20.21
C HIS A 809 17.88 -5.23 -21.16
N LEU A 810 16.92 -5.98 -20.62
CA LEU A 810 15.80 -6.49 -21.40
C LEU A 810 14.66 -5.49 -21.32
N PHE A 811 14.17 -5.02 -22.45
CA PHE A 811 13.00 -4.14 -22.56
C PHE A 811 11.86 -4.89 -23.25
N ILE A 812 10.81 -5.14 -22.48
CA ILE A 812 9.56 -5.76 -22.91
C ILE A 812 8.53 -4.65 -23.00
N ALA A 813 7.92 -4.47 -24.17
CA ALA A 813 6.90 -3.45 -24.38
C ALA A 813 5.63 -4.07 -24.97
N ASP A 814 4.50 -3.56 -24.52
CA ASP A 814 3.16 -3.98 -24.95
C ASP A 814 2.81 -3.43 -26.36
N ASN A 815 1.57 -3.64 -26.80
CA ASN A 815 1.08 -3.16 -28.09
C ASN A 815 0.87 -1.63 -28.12
N THR A 816 1.19 -0.99 -29.25
CA THR A 816 0.93 0.46 -29.44
C THR A 816 -0.55 0.74 -29.78
N PHE A 817 -1.24 -0.25 -30.36
CA PHE A 817 -2.57 -0.11 -30.91
C PHE A 817 -3.51 -1.19 -30.36
N VAL A 818 -4.67 -0.82 -29.81
CA VAL A 818 -5.73 -1.78 -29.42
C VAL A 818 -6.43 -2.40 -30.62
N ARG A 819 -6.39 -1.73 -31.78
CA ARG A 819 -6.88 -2.18 -33.10
C ARG A 819 -6.17 -1.35 -34.18
N PRO A 820 -6.02 -1.83 -35.43
CA PRO A 820 -5.27 -1.12 -36.46
C PRO A 820 -5.71 0.35 -36.64
N GLY A 821 -4.77 1.28 -36.43
CA GLY A 821 -5.02 2.72 -36.52
C GLY A 821 -5.63 3.38 -35.28
N ILE A 822 -5.93 2.62 -34.22
CA ILE A 822 -6.43 3.11 -32.93
C ILE A 822 -5.36 2.86 -31.87
N VAL A 823 -4.64 3.91 -31.48
CA VAL A 823 -3.62 3.88 -30.42
C VAL A 823 -4.30 3.54 -29.08
N ASP A 824 -3.60 2.86 -28.19
CA ASP A 824 -4.09 2.61 -26.83
C ASP A 824 -4.32 3.92 -26.05
N ALA A 825 -5.36 3.95 -25.21
CA ALA A 825 -5.68 5.11 -24.36
C ALA A 825 -4.68 5.32 -23.22
N ALA A 826 -3.96 4.27 -22.79
CA ALA A 826 -2.85 4.35 -21.85
C ALA A 826 -1.53 4.81 -22.52
N GLY A 827 -1.41 4.63 -23.85
CA GLY A 827 -0.41 5.27 -24.69
C GLY A 827 0.45 4.36 -25.56
N ASP A 828 1.39 4.99 -26.27
CA ASP A 828 2.40 4.35 -27.13
C ASP A 828 3.52 3.70 -26.29
N PHE A 829 3.26 2.50 -25.76
CA PHE A 829 4.22 1.78 -24.90
C PHE A 829 5.53 1.42 -25.62
N ALA A 830 5.46 0.98 -26.88
CA ALA A 830 6.63 0.55 -27.64
C ALA A 830 7.53 1.74 -28.03
N GLY A 831 6.93 2.86 -28.45
CA GLY A 831 7.66 4.10 -28.73
C GLY A 831 8.15 4.81 -27.48
N ALA A 832 7.40 4.80 -26.36
CA ALA A 832 7.90 5.28 -25.06
C ALA A 832 9.16 4.52 -24.64
N THR A 833 9.10 3.19 -24.71
CA THR A 833 10.25 2.31 -24.43
C THR A 833 11.42 2.57 -25.40
N ALA A 834 11.15 2.85 -26.68
CA ALA A 834 12.21 3.20 -27.64
C ALA A 834 12.89 4.54 -27.29
N ARG A 835 12.11 5.61 -27.05
CA ARG A 835 12.60 6.93 -26.65
C ARG A 835 13.43 6.86 -25.37
N PHE A 836 13.01 6.05 -24.40
CA PHE A 836 13.76 5.79 -23.18
C PHE A 836 15.13 5.15 -23.44
N ILE A 837 15.17 4.06 -24.24
CA ILE A 837 16.43 3.38 -24.59
C ILE A 837 17.41 4.33 -25.31
N GLU A 838 16.90 5.24 -26.12
CA GLU A 838 17.70 6.22 -26.87
C GLU A 838 18.19 7.41 -26.03
N SER A 839 17.56 7.67 -24.87
CA SER A 839 17.83 8.86 -24.03
C SER A 839 18.44 8.56 -22.66
N ASN A 840 18.25 7.35 -22.12
CA ASN A 840 18.53 7.01 -20.72
C ASN A 840 19.42 5.76 -20.53
N LEU A 841 19.78 5.05 -21.60
CA LEU A 841 20.65 3.88 -21.51
C LEU A 841 22.12 4.31 -21.35
N PRO A 842 22.88 3.78 -20.37
CA PRO A 842 24.27 4.17 -20.13
C PRO A 842 25.24 3.64 -21.20
N ASP A 843 26.36 4.34 -21.38
CA ASP A 843 27.41 3.97 -22.34
C ASP A 843 27.88 2.52 -22.15
N GLY A 844 27.81 1.75 -23.24
CA GLY A 844 28.24 0.36 -23.26
C GLY A 844 27.27 -0.66 -22.63
N ALA A 845 26.08 -0.26 -22.19
CA ALA A 845 24.99 -1.21 -21.96
C ALA A 845 24.41 -1.75 -23.28
N ILE A 846 23.68 -2.86 -23.20
CA ILE A 846 23.10 -3.59 -24.33
C ILE A 846 21.60 -3.70 -24.10
N ALA A 847 20.79 -2.98 -24.88
CA ALA A 847 19.33 -3.08 -24.84
C ALA A 847 18.82 -4.19 -25.78
N ASP A 848 18.43 -5.32 -25.20
CA ASP A 848 17.64 -6.34 -25.91
C ASP A 848 16.16 -5.94 -25.88
N ARG A 849 15.44 -6.03 -27.01
CA ARG A 849 14.04 -5.56 -27.14
C ARG A 849 13.09 -6.71 -27.50
N ILE A 850 11.98 -6.84 -26.77
CA ILE A 850 10.84 -7.75 -27.05
C ILE A 850 9.56 -6.91 -27.03
N PHE A 851 9.24 -6.25 -28.14
CA PHE A 851 8.06 -5.39 -28.27
C PHE A 851 6.93 -6.16 -28.96
N LEU A 852 5.73 -6.14 -28.39
CA LEU A 852 4.61 -6.97 -28.83
C LEU A 852 4.17 -6.70 -30.27
N ASP A 853 4.18 -5.43 -30.69
CA ASP A 853 3.89 -5.03 -32.07
C ASP A 853 4.72 -5.81 -33.09
N ARG A 854 5.98 -6.14 -32.80
CA ARG A 854 6.85 -6.92 -33.72
C ARG A 854 6.38 -8.37 -33.93
N PHE A 855 5.60 -8.92 -33.00
CA PHE A 855 4.96 -10.22 -33.16
C PHE A 855 3.60 -10.11 -33.86
N ILE A 856 2.89 -8.99 -33.70
CA ILE A 856 1.63 -8.70 -34.39
C ILE A 856 1.89 -8.40 -35.87
N ASP A 857 2.83 -7.48 -36.19
CA ASP A 857 3.30 -7.13 -37.54
C ASP A 857 3.73 -8.37 -38.34
N ALA A 858 4.40 -9.32 -37.66
CA ALA A 858 4.90 -10.56 -38.27
C ALA A 858 3.83 -11.65 -38.40
N GLY A 859 2.58 -11.40 -38.01
CA GLY A 859 1.50 -12.40 -37.98
C GLY A 859 1.75 -13.56 -37.00
N ALA A 860 2.64 -13.38 -36.03
CA ALA A 860 3.06 -14.40 -35.07
C ALA A 860 2.19 -14.40 -33.80
N CYS A 861 1.45 -13.32 -33.54
CA CYS A 861 0.45 -13.18 -32.49
C CYS A 861 -0.74 -12.33 -32.97
N THR A 862 -1.88 -12.47 -32.28
CA THR A 862 -3.10 -11.69 -32.54
C THR A 862 -3.42 -10.81 -31.34
N ASN A 863 -3.69 -9.54 -31.59
CA ASN A 863 -4.05 -8.52 -30.60
C ASN A 863 -5.25 -8.96 -29.73
N GLY A 864 -5.18 -8.71 -28.42
CA GLY A 864 -6.18 -9.15 -27.44
C GLY A 864 -6.23 -10.66 -27.18
N THR A 865 -5.20 -11.43 -27.56
CA THR A 865 -5.16 -12.90 -27.37
C THR A 865 -3.77 -13.41 -26.95
N ALA A 866 -3.74 -14.49 -26.17
CA ALA A 866 -2.52 -15.00 -25.54
C ALA A 866 -1.34 -15.25 -26.52
N CYS A 867 -0.32 -14.39 -26.47
CA CYS A 867 0.81 -14.35 -27.39
C CYS A 867 1.95 -15.28 -26.97
N ALA A 868 1.74 -16.58 -27.14
CA ALA A 868 2.72 -17.62 -26.79
C ALA A 868 4.11 -17.43 -27.44
N LYS A 869 4.24 -16.63 -28.51
CA LYS A 869 5.53 -16.27 -29.13
C LYS A 869 6.31 -15.20 -28.36
N ALA A 870 5.63 -14.20 -27.77
CA ALA A 870 6.27 -13.27 -26.85
C ALA A 870 6.71 -14.01 -25.57
N SER A 871 5.83 -14.86 -25.00
CA SER A 871 6.15 -15.65 -23.81
C SER A 871 7.34 -16.60 -24.03
N GLN A 872 7.43 -17.24 -25.21
CA GLN A 872 8.60 -18.03 -25.62
C GLN A 872 9.86 -17.17 -25.79
N ALA A 873 9.76 -15.94 -26.28
CA ALA A 873 10.91 -15.04 -26.40
C ALA A 873 11.42 -14.56 -25.03
N ILE A 874 10.54 -14.16 -24.12
CA ILE A 874 10.87 -13.68 -22.77
C ILE A 874 11.50 -14.80 -21.95
N THR A 875 10.82 -15.93 -21.81
CA THR A 875 11.33 -17.08 -21.03
C THR A 875 12.65 -17.63 -21.59
N ARG A 876 12.84 -17.63 -22.92
CA ARG A 876 14.11 -18.01 -23.55
C ARG A 876 15.22 -16.99 -23.28
N HIS A 877 14.94 -15.69 -23.33
CA HIS A 877 15.94 -14.65 -23.05
C HIS A 877 16.44 -14.77 -21.60
N LEU A 878 15.51 -14.82 -20.63
CA LEU A 878 15.83 -15.00 -19.22
C LEU A 878 16.67 -16.27 -18.98
N ASN A 879 16.30 -17.40 -19.59
CA ASN A 879 16.97 -18.68 -19.39
C ASN A 879 18.34 -18.83 -20.07
N ILE A 880 18.64 -18.08 -21.14
CA ILE A 880 19.83 -18.32 -21.98
C ILE A 880 20.75 -17.09 -22.06
N THR A 881 20.18 -15.88 -22.10
CA THR A 881 20.92 -14.63 -22.35
C THR A 881 21.17 -13.85 -21.05
N GLY A 882 20.16 -13.77 -20.17
CA GLY A 882 20.22 -12.99 -18.95
C GLY A 882 20.17 -11.47 -19.17
N ALA A 883 19.75 -10.74 -18.14
CA ALA A 883 19.78 -9.27 -18.08
C ALA A 883 19.94 -8.82 -16.63
N LEU A 884 20.65 -7.72 -16.39
CA LEU A 884 20.74 -7.09 -15.07
C LEU A 884 19.38 -6.50 -14.67
N LEU A 885 18.79 -5.74 -15.59
CA LEU A 885 17.48 -5.11 -15.45
C LEU A 885 16.53 -5.66 -16.52
N VAL A 886 15.36 -6.12 -16.11
CA VAL A 886 14.22 -6.42 -16.99
C VAL A 886 13.19 -5.32 -16.79
N ASN A 887 12.81 -4.63 -17.86
CA ASN A 887 11.81 -3.57 -17.84
C ASN A 887 10.59 -4.09 -18.58
N PHE A 888 9.42 -4.08 -17.95
CA PHE A 888 8.14 -4.27 -18.64
C PHE A 888 7.36 -2.96 -18.65
N VAL A 889 6.93 -2.50 -19.82
CA VAL A 889 6.13 -1.28 -20.04
C VAL A 889 4.85 -1.67 -20.77
N GLY A 890 3.70 -1.50 -20.14
CA GLY A 890 2.44 -2.02 -20.68
C GLY A 890 1.29 -2.14 -19.69
N HIS A 891 0.21 -2.77 -20.13
CA HIS A 891 -0.92 -3.16 -19.27
C HIS A 891 -0.54 -4.30 -18.33
N GLY A 892 -1.14 -4.32 -17.15
CA GLY A 892 -0.80 -5.27 -16.10
C GLY A 892 -2.00 -5.69 -15.28
N LYS A 893 -1.95 -6.93 -14.80
CA LYS A 893 -2.86 -7.52 -13.84
C LYS A 893 -2.03 -8.23 -12.79
N VAL A 894 -2.64 -8.50 -11.63
CA VAL A 894 -2.09 -9.30 -10.52
C VAL A 894 -1.16 -10.42 -11.01
N ASP A 895 -1.66 -11.32 -11.86
CA ASP A 895 -1.00 -12.56 -12.26
C ASP A 895 -0.46 -12.60 -13.71
N TRP A 896 -0.49 -11.48 -14.46
CA TRP A 896 0.09 -11.40 -15.82
C TRP A 896 0.40 -9.99 -16.36
N TRP A 897 1.24 -9.97 -17.41
CA TRP A 897 1.61 -8.79 -18.22
C TRP A 897 0.90 -8.82 -19.60
N SER A 898 0.32 -7.69 -19.99
CA SER A 898 -0.57 -7.43 -21.14
C SER A 898 -1.86 -8.25 -21.26
N HIS A 899 -2.80 -7.78 -22.08
CA HIS A 899 -4.00 -8.54 -22.46
C HIS A 899 -3.64 -9.86 -23.17
N GLU A 900 -2.55 -9.85 -23.94
CA GLU A 900 -1.93 -11.00 -24.61
C GLU A 900 -1.06 -11.88 -23.69
N GLN A 901 -1.02 -11.63 -22.37
CA GLN A 901 -0.33 -12.48 -21.39
C GLN A 901 1.13 -12.78 -21.75
N MET A 902 1.87 -11.75 -22.19
CA MET A 902 3.29 -11.85 -22.59
C MET A 902 4.11 -12.63 -21.55
N LEU A 903 3.89 -12.37 -20.26
CA LEU A 903 4.31 -13.24 -19.16
C LEU A 903 3.15 -13.42 -18.18
N ASN A 904 3.05 -14.59 -17.55
CA ASN A 904 2.07 -14.87 -16.50
C ASN A 904 2.66 -15.85 -15.47
N THR A 905 2.00 -16.04 -14.34
CA THR A 905 2.49 -16.91 -13.25
C THR A 905 2.73 -18.35 -13.69
N ALA A 906 1.93 -18.89 -14.62
CA ALA A 906 2.11 -20.25 -15.16
C ALA A 906 3.39 -20.39 -16.00
N HIS A 907 3.80 -19.35 -16.74
CA HIS A 907 5.05 -19.35 -17.50
C HIS A 907 6.29 -19.44 -16.60
N LEU A 908 6.22 -19.00 -15.33
CA LEU A 908 7.35 -18.97 -14.40
C LEU A 908 7.91 -20.38 -14.11
N ALA A 909 7.08 -21.43 -14.19
CA ALA A 909 7.52 -22.82 -14.04
C ALA A 909 8.55 -23.27 -15.10
N THR A 910 8.72 -22.51 -16.19
CA THR A 910 9.74 -22.74 -17.24
C THR A 910 11.09 -22.06 -16.96
N LEU A 911 11.18 -21.18 -15.96
CA LEU A 911 12.40 -20.40 -15.70
C LEU A 911 13.49 -21.23 -15.00
N ARG A 912 14.73 -21.08 -15.47
CA ARG A 912 15.94 -21.79 -15.01
C ARG A 912 17.13 -20.84 -14.84
N ASN A 913 16.86 -19.53 -14.79
CA ASN A 913 17.84 -18.45 -14.82
C ASN A 913 18.57 -18.20 -13.48
N GLY A 914 18.83 -19.24 -12.67
CA GLY A 914 19.40 -19.10 -11.33
C GLY A 914 20.80 -18.48 -11.27
N GLU A 915 21.57 -18.57 -12.36
CA GLU A 915 22.89 -17.94 -12.52
C GLU A 915 22.79 -16.50 -13.05
N HIS A 916 21.62 -16.10 -13.55
CA HIS A 916 21.34 -14.84 -14.25
C HIS A 916 20.01 -14.23 -13.74
N LEU A 917 19.96 -13.93 -12.44
CA LEU A 917 18.76 -13.37 -11.79
C LEU A 917 18.67 -11.86 -12.08
N PRO A 918 17.63 -11.38 -12.79
CA PRO A 918 17.41 -9.95 -13.00
C PRO A 918 16.82 -9.28 -11.75
N ILE A 919 17.01 -7.96 -11.67
CA ILE A 919 16.04 -7.07 -11.04
C ILE A 919 14.95 -6.77 -12.07
N VAL A 920 13.68 -6.91 -11.70
CA VAL A 920 12.53 -6.62 -12.58
C VAL A 920 11.93 -5.26 -12.20
N LEU A 921 11.67 -4.44 -13.20
CA LEU A 921 11.12 -3.10 -13.07
C LEU A 921 9.81 -3.07 -13.88
N SER A 922 8.69 -3.05 -13.17
CA SER A 922 7.35 -3.22 -13.76
C SER A 922 6.62 -1.89 -13.84
N TRP A 923 6.59 -1.32 -15.05
CA TRP A 923 6.07 0.00 -15.38
C TRP A 923 4.61 -0.09 -15.83
N THR A 924 3.76 -0.61 -14.94
CA THR A 924 2.47 -1.23 -15.28
C THR A 924 1.41 -1.07 -14.17
N CYS A 925 0.33 -1.86 -14.20
CA CYS A 925 -0.71 -1.90 -13.18
C CYS A 925 -0.71 -3.24 -12.42
N LEU A 926 -0.99 -3.21 -11.11
CA LEU A 926 -1.36 -4.34 -10.23
C LEU A 926 -0.41 -5.55 -10.17
N ASP A 927 0.71 -5.61 -10.90
CA ASP A 927 1.61 -6.78 -10.95
C ASP A 927 2.34 -7.04 -9.62
N GLY A 928 2.30 -6.07 -8.70
CA GLY A 928 2.69 -6.17 -7.30
C GLY A 928 1.53 -6.27 -6.30
N TYR A 929 0.27 -6.46 -6.70
CA TYR A 929 -0.88 -6.56 -5.79
C TYR A 929 -0.95 -7.93 -5.07
N TRP A 930 0.07 -8.21 -4.25
CA TRP A 930 0.30 -9.46 -3.52
C TRP A 930 -0.82 -9.80 -2.52
N SER A 931 -1.47 -8.79 -1.95
CA SER A 931 -2.44 -8.94 -0.86
C SER A 931 -3.83 -9.46 -1.28
N TYR A 932 -4.01 -9.92 -2.52
CA TYR A 932 -5.31 -10.36 -3.03
C TYR A 932 -5.55 -11.86 -2.76
N PRO A 933 -6.60 -12.24 -2.00
CA PRO A 933 -6.86 -13.63 -1.65
C PRO A 933 -7.17 -14.49 -2.89
N ALA A 934 -6.69 -15.74 -2.85
CA ALA A 934 -6.76 -16.77 -3.90
C ALA A 934 -5.98 -16.52 -5.20
N TRP A 935 -5.39 -15.33 -5.43
CA TRP A 935 -4.41 -15.09 -6.51
C TRP A 935 -3.02 -14.82 -5.93
N GLN A 936 -2.01 -14.73 -6.80
CA GLN A 936 -0.62 -14.53 -6.43
C GLN A 936 -0.02 -13.56 -7.45
N SER A 937 0.65 -12.50 -6.98
CA SER A 937 1.10 -11.44 -7.90
C SER A 937 2.33 -11.85 -8.71
N MET A 938 2.56 -11.19 -9.83
CA MET A 938 3.74 -11.42 -10.67
C MET A 938 5.02 -11.13 -9.91
N ALA A 939 5.09 -10.02 -9.17
CA ALA A 939 6.24 -9.65 -8.34
C ALA A 939 6.50 -10.69 -7.23
N GLU A 940 5.44 -11.04 -6.49
CA GLU A 940 5.44 -12.02 -5.41
C GLU A 940 5.95 -13.39 -5.91
N SER A 941 5.43 -13.83 -7.05
CA SER A 941 5.78 -15.11 -7.68
C SER A 941 7.21 -15.10 -8.26
N LEU A 942 7.67 -13.99 -8.86
CA LEU A 942 9.02 -13.85 -9.40
C LEU A 942 10.09 -13.86 -8.31
N VAL A 943 9.84 -13.18 -7.18
CA VAL A 943 10.79 -13.12 -6.05
C VAL A 943 10.80 -14.44 -5.28
N ARG A 944 9.65 -15.06 -5.04
CA ARG A 944 9.56 -16.32 -4.27
C ARG A 944 10.01 -17.58 -5.04
N LEU A 945 10.08 -17.55 -6.38
CA LEU A 945 10.47 -18.71 -7.19
C LEU A 945 11.88 -19.23 -6.81
N PRO A 946 12.04 -20.48 -6.32
CA PRO A 946 13.34 -20.99 -5.90
C PRO A 946 14.32 -21.16 -7.07
N ARG A 947 15.54 -20.64 -6.92
CA ARG A 947 16.66 -20.78 -7.88
C ARG A 947 16.38 -20.28 -9.32
N ALA A 948 15.38 -19.42 -9.50
CA ALA A 948 15.00 -18.79 -10.76
C ALA A 948 14.14 -17.54 -10.50
N GLY A 949 13.59 -16.92 -11.54
CA GLY A 949 12.73 -15.74 -11.41
C GLY A 949 13.55 -14.47 -11.30
N ALA A 950 13.19 -13.58 -10.38
CA ALA A 950 13.94 -12.35 -10.09
C ALA A 950 14.75 -12.49 -8.78
N VAL A 951 15.76 -11.64 -8.57
CA VAL A 951 16.32 -11.42 -7.22
C VAL A 951 15.46 -10.43 -6.42
N ALA A 952 14.90 -9.43 -7.10
CA ALA A 952 13.97 -8.45 -6.55
C ALA A 952 13.13 -7.80 -7.68
N THR A 953 12.01 -7.17 -7.34
CA THR A 953 11.27 -6.28 -8.26
C THR A 953 11.00 -4.90 -7.67
N PHE A 954 10.69 -3.94 -8.53
CA PHE A 954 10.00 -2.70 -8.19
C PHE A 954 8.69 -2.66 -8.98
N SER A 955 7.57 -2.79 -8.26
CA SER A 955 6.24 -3.13 -8.81
C SER A 955 5.11 -2.40 -8.06
N PRO A 956 4.03 -1.98 -8.74
CA PRO A 956 2.89 -1.34 -8.09
C PRO A 956 1.89 -2.33 -7.49
N THR A 957 1.43 -2.01 -6.28
CA THR A 957 0.30 -2.67 -5.60
C THR A 957 -1.06 -2.19 -6.11
N GLY A 958 -1.09 -1.03 -6.77
CA GLY A 958 -2.28 -0.40 -7.35
C GLY A 958 -2.20 -0.26 -8.88
N LEU A 959 -3.07 0.60 -9.40
CA LEU A 959 -3.08 1.05 -10.79
C LEU A 959 -2.02 2.14 -11.01
N GLY A 960 -1.86 2.57 -12.25
CA GLY A 960 -0.97 3.67 -12.60
C GLY A 960 -1.06 4.09 -14.06
N VAL A 961 -0.29 5.13 -14.42
CA VAL A 961 -0.31 5.75 -15.75
C VAL A 961 1.10 5.90 -16.31
N MET A 962 1.25 5.71 -17.63
CA MET A 962 2.55 5.67 -18.32
C MET A 962 3.42 6.88 -18.03
N THR A 963 2.86 8.09 -17.96
CA THR A 963 3.61 9.34 -17.67
C THR A 963 4.23 9.37 -16.27
N GLY A 964 3.63 8.70 -15.29
CA GLY A 964 4.22 8.51 -13.95
C GLY A 964 5.27 7.41 -13.95
N HIS A 965 5.06 6.36 -14.75
CA HIS A 965 6.01 5.27 -14.88
C HIS A 965 7.30 5.69 -15.58
N GLU A 966 7.23 6.53 -16.64
CA GLU A 966 8.39 7.13 -17.30
C GLU A 966 9.25 7.96 -16.30
N LEU A 967 8.62 8.68 -15.36
CA LEU A 967 9.34 9.43 -14.33
C LEU A 967 10.04 8.53 -13.31
N LEU A 968 9.37 7.47 -12.84
CA LEU A 968 9.97 6.48 -11.94
C LEU A 968 11.13 5.72 -12.64
N GLN A 969 10.94 5.28 -13.88
CA GLN A 969 11.95 4.60 -14.68
C GLN A 969 13.18 5.48 -14.93
N ALA A 970 12.96 6.73 -15.33
CA ALA A 970 14.04 7.70 -15.49
C ALA A 970 14.78 7.95 -14.18
N GLY A 971 14.08 8.08 -13.05
CA GLY A 971 14.70 8.33 -11.74
C GLY A 971 15.52 7.15 -11.22
N PHE A 972 15.06 5.92 -11.48
CA PHE A 972 15.82 4.71 -11.15
C PHE A 972 17.13 4.63 -11.95
N TYR A 973 17.08 4.81 -13.27
CA TYR A 973 18.27 4.76 -14.13
C TYR A 973 19.25 5.92 -13.84
N ASP A 974 18.73 7.13 -13.62
CA ASP A 974 19.50 8.32 -13.24
C ASP A 974 20.22 8.11 -11.90
N ALA A 975 19.59 7.45 -10.93
CA ALA A 975 20.24 7.05 -9.68
C ALA A 975 21.32 5.98 -9.89
N VAL A 976 21.02 4.87 -10.57
CA VAL A 976 21.96 3.75 -10.71
C VAL A 976 23.18 4.11 -11.56
N TYR A 977 22.98 4.84 -12.67
CA TYR A 977 24.02 5.09 -13.67
C TYR A 977 24.52 6.54 -13.72
N GLY A 978 23.71 7.53 -13.33
CA GLY A 978 24.13 8.93 -13.18
C GLY A 978 24.80 9.18 -11.82
N ALA A 979 24.08 8.88 -10.73
CA ALA A 979 24.58 9.05 -9.36
C ALA A 979 25.49 7.91 -8.86
N GLY A 980 25.59 6.82 -9.61
CA GLY A 980 26.31 5.61 -9.20
C GLY A 980 25.73 4.94 -7.95
N GLN A 981 24.42 4.99 -7.75
CA GLN A 981 23.75 4.35 -6.61
C GLN A 981 23.64 2.84 -6.84
N THR A 982 24.53 2.07 -6.22
CA THR A 982 24.59 0.61 -6.36
C THR A 982 23.79 -0.16 -5.30
N ILE A 983 22.99 0.51 -4.47
CA ILE A 983 22.06 -0.12 -3.53
C ILE A 983 20.60 0.07 -4.00
N PHE A 984 19.84 -1.01 -4.07
CA PHE A 984 18.54 -1.04 -4.75
C PHE A 984 17.46 -0.17 -4.08
N GLY A 985 17.33 -0.22 -2.75
CA GLY A 985 16.36 0.59 -2.00
C GLY A 985 16.55 2.10 -2.17
N PRO A 986 17.75 2.64 -1.91
CA PRO A 986 18.06 4.04 -2.23
C PRO A 986 17.84 4.43 -3.70
N ALA A 987 17.98 3.49 -4.66
CA ALA A 987 17.64 3.75 -6.06
C ALA A 987 16.13 3.81 -6.32
N THR A 988 15.30 3.02 -5.63
CA THR A 988 13.83 3.17 -5.71
C THR A 988 13.32 4.40 -4.95
N VAL A 989 13.98 4.80 -3.85
CA VAL A 989 13.73 6.10 -3.19
C VAL A 989 14.08 7.26 -4.13
N ALA A 990 15.18 7.17 -4.89
CA ALA A 990 15.53 8.18 -5.89
C ALA A 990 14.53 8.24 -7.07
N ALA A 991 13.99 7.10 -7.50
CA ALA A 991 12.88 7.05 -8.46
C ALA A 991 11.65 7.83 -7.93
N LYS A 992 11.26 7.58 -6.68
CA LYS A 992 10.19 8.32 -6.00
C LYS A 992 10.51 9.80 -5.83
N LEU A 993 11.75 10.17 -5.50
CA LEU A 993 12.18 11.56 -5.40
C LEU A 993 12.03 12.32 -6.72
N ARG A 994 12.31 11.68 -7.87
CA ARG A 994 12.09 12.27 -9.20
C ARG A 994 10.60 12.44 -9.52
N LEU A 995 9.77 11.48 -9.14
CA LEU A 995 8.31 11.59 -9.28
C LEU A 995 7.76 12.73 -8.38
N PHE A 996 8.15 12.79 -7.11
CA PHE A 996 7.80 13.88 -6.20
C PHE A 996 8.26 15.25 -6.73
N ARG A 997 9.44 15.31 -7.38
CA ARG A 997 9.93 16.53 -8.02
C ARG A 997 9.01 17.03 -9.14
N SER A 998 8.34 16.17 -9.91
CA SER A 998 7.40 16.64 -10.94
C SER A 998 6.14 17.29 -10.32
N GLY A 999 5.70 16.78 -9.16
CA GLY A 999 4.45 17.18 -8.51
C GLY A 999 3.19 16.58 -9.14
N ALA A 1000 3.32 15.63 -10.07
CA ALA A 1000 2.22 14.91 -10.72
C ALA A 1000 2.32 13.39 -10.47
N ASN A 1001 1.20 12.67 -10.57
CA ASN A 1001 1.08 11.22 -10.36
C ASN A 1001 1.69 10.75 -9.01
N VAL A 1002 1.53 11.56 -7.97
CA VAL A 1002 2.17 11.36 -6.64
C VAL A 1002 1.57 10.19 -5.84
N ASP A 1003 0.39 9.71 -6.24
CA ASP A 1003 -0.19 8.43 -5.84
C ASP A 1003 0.78 7.25 -6.05
N LEU A 1004 1.58 7.28 -7.13
CA LEU A 1004 2.55 6.22 -7.42
C LEU A 1004 3.75 6.20 -6.45
N LEU A 1005 3.96 7.27 -5.66
CA LEU A 1005 4.87 7.22 -4.51
C LEU A 1005 4.40 6.18 -3.49
N HIS A 1006 3.08 5.99 -3.38
CA HIS A 1006 2.47 5.11 -2.40
C HIS A 1006 2.21 3.70 -2.93
N THR A 1007 1.84 3.53 -4.20
CA THR A 1007 1.55 2.21 -4.79
C THR A 1007 2.81 1.42 -5.16
N TYR A 1008 3.91 2.08 -5.60
CA TYR A 1008 5.13 1.35 -5.98
C TYR A 1008 5.89 0.79 -4.76
N THR A 1009 6.06 -0.53 -4.74
CA THR A 1009 6.71 -1.29 -3.65
C THR A 1009 7.92 -2.06 -4.18
N LEU A 1010 8.96 -2.16 -3.33
CA LEU A 1010 10.15 -2.96 -3.59
C LEU A 1010 9.90 -4.37 -3.04
N PHE A 1011 9.86 -5.38 -3.92
CA PHE A 1011 9.75 -6.79 -3.52
C PHE A 1011 11.15 -7.39 -3.52
N GLY A 1012 11.73 -7.60 -2.35
CA GLY A 1012 13.15 -7.86 -2.16
C GLY A 1012 13.72 -7.17 -0.92
N ASP A 1013 15.03 -7.29 -0.72
CA ASP A 1013 15.75 -6.59 0.33
C ASP A 1013 16.17 -5.19 -0.15
N PRO A 1014 15.80 -4.09 0.53
CA PRO A 1014 16.20 -2.74 0.15
C PRO A 1014 17.72 -2.48 0.24
N ALA A 1015 18.48 -3.31 0.97
CA ALA A 1015 19.94 -3.24 0.99
C ALA A 1015 20.63 -4.06 -0.13
N LEU A 1016 19.86 -4.62 -1.08
CA LEU A 1016 20.38 -5.39 -2.21
C LEU A 1016 21.44 -4.60 -3.00
N ARG A 1017 22.62 -5.19 -3.18
CA ARG A 1017 23.74 -4.60 -3.93
C ARG A 1017 23.64 -4.96 -5.41
N ILE A 1018 23.52 -3.97 -6.28
CA ILE A 1018 23.45 -4.13 -7.74
C ILE A 1018 24.89 -4.27 -8.30
N PRO A 1019 25.26 -5.38 -8.95
CA PRO A 1019 26.60 -5.60 -9.51
C PRO A 1019 26.81 -4.87 -10.85
N VAL A 1020 26.66 -3.54 -10.83
CA VAL A 1020 26.79 -2.67 -12.00
C VAL A 1020 28.20 -2.75 -12.60
N PRO A 1021 28.38 -3.07 -13.89
CA PRO A 1021 29.67 -3.00 -14.56
C PRO A 1021 30.10 -1.55 -14.76
N VAL A 1022 31.05 -1.09 -13.95
CA VAL A 1022 31.64 0.26 -14.06
C VAL A 1022 32.91 0.26 -14.91
N GLY A 1023 32.90 1.04 -15.98
CA GLY A 1023 34.05 1.24 -16.88
C GLY A 1023 34.22 0.17 -17.98
N PRO A 1024 35.26 0.32 -18.83
CA PRO A 1024 35.57 -0.65 -19.87
C PRO A 1024 36.03 -1.98 -19.25
N PHE A 1025 35.33 -3.06 -19.59
CA PHE A 1025 35.63 -4.40 -19.10
C PHE A 1025 36.93 -4.93 -19.72
N GLU A 1026 38.04 -4.88 -18.98
CA GLU A 1026 39.15 -5.80 -19.22
C GLU A 1026 38.71 -7.20 -18.79
N PRO A 1027 38.72 -8.21 -19.69
CA PRO A 1027 38.38 -9.57 -19.31
C PRO A 1027 39.47 -10.14 -18.40
N THR A 1028 39.12 -10.37 -17.13
CA THR A 1028 40.00 -11.06 -16.17
C THR A 1028 40.53 -12.35 -16.80
N PRO A 1029 41.86 -12.49 -17.04
CA PRO A 1029 42.37 -13.61 -17.80
C PRO A 1029 42.11 -14.91 -17.05
N THR A 1030 41.32 -15.80 -17.65
CA THR A 1030 40.92 -17.07 -17.03
C THR A 1030 42.15 -17.86 -16.64
N SER A 1031 42.33 -18.11 -15.34
CA SER A 1031 43.44 -18.91 -14.83
C SER A 1031 43.40 -20.31 -15.43
N THR A 1032 44.25 -20.56 -16.42
CA THR A 1032 44.45 -21.87 -17.03
C THR A 1032 45.22 -22.74 -16.04
N ALA A 1033 44.48 -23.37 -15.13
CA ALA A 1033 45.01 -24.32 -14.16
C ALA A 1033 45.91 -25.35 -14.87
N ALA A 1034 47.21 -25.30 -14.56
CA ALA A 1034 48.22 -26.07 -15.27
C ALA A 1034 47.94 -27.57 -15.11
N ARG A 1035 47.81 -28.27 -16.25
CA ARG A 1035 47.36 -29.67 -16.29
C ARG A 1035 48.49 -30.62 -15.88
N THR A 1036 48.70 -30.78 -14.57
CA THR A 1036 49.68 -31.73 -14.01
C THR A 1036 49.37 -33.17 -14.42
N THR A 1037 50.35 -33.86 -14.97
CA THR A 1037 50.25 -35.25 -15.44
C THR A 1037 50.29 -36.23 -14.26
N PRO A 1038 49.35 -37.19 -14.15
CA PRO A 1038 49.46 -38.28 -13.19
C PRO A 1038 50.56 -39.27 -13.60
N ALA A 1039 51.28 -39.81 -12.62
CA ALA A 1039 52.18 -40.95 -12.79
C ALA A 1039 51.46 -42.30 -12.52
N SER A 1040 52.08 -43.41 -12.90
CA SER A 1040 51.47 -44.74 -12.96
C SER A 1040 51.09 -45.37 -11.60
N PRO A 1041 50.05 -46.22 -11.54
CA PRO A 1041 49.62 -46.93 -10.32
C PRO A 1041 50.25 -48.33 -10.16
N PRO A 1042 50.23 -48.90 -8.94
CA PRO A 1042 50.44 -50.33 -8.68
C PRO A 1042 49.13 -51.15 -8.79
N THR A 1043 49.28 -52.47 -8.91
CA THR A 1043 48.24 -53.51 -9.09
C THR A 1043 48.61 -54.77 -8.27
N PRO A 1044 47.77 -55.83 -8.17
CA PRO A 1044 46.30 -55.95 -8.30
C PRO A 1044 45.61 -56.79 -7.19
N GLY A 1045 44.27 -56.85 -7.19
CA GLY A 1045 43.46 -57.94 -6.58
C GLY A 1045 42.12 -57.47 -5.96
N ALA A 1046 40.95 -58.07 -6.23
CA ALA A 1046 40.60 -59.11 -7.21
C ALA A 1046 39.13 -58.97 -7.72
N THR A 1047 38.83 -59.65 -8.83
CA THR A 1047 37.59 -59.65 -9.69
C THR A 1047 36.38 -60.42 -9.12
N PRO A 1048 35.16 -60.41 -9.75
CA PRO A 1048 34.68 -59.79 -11.02
C PRO A 1048 33.47 -58.82 -10.76
N THR A 1049 32.49 -58.46 -11.62
CA THR A 1049 31.98 -58.72 -13.01
C THR A 1049 31.24 -57.43 -13.48
N VAL A 1050 31.19 -56.96 -14.75
CA VAL A 1050 30.39 -57.37 -15.95
C VAL A 1050 28.85 -57.27 -15.73
N GLU A 1051 28.02 -56.59 -16.55
CA GLU A 1051 28.10 -56.04 -17.93
C GLU A 1051 27.43 -54.63 -18.04
N GLY A 1052 27.77 -53.71 -18.95
CA GLY A 1052 27.22 -53.58 -20.33
C GLY A 1052 25.99 -52.62 -20.41
N ARG A 1053 25.83 -51.65 -21.34
CA ARG A 1053 26.56 -51.24 -22.57
C ARG A 1053 26.32 -49.74 -22.88
N ARG A 1054 26.99 -49.19 -23.92
CA ARG A 1054 26.94 -47.77 -24.36
C ARG A 1054 25.80 -47.46 -25.36
N GLY A 1055 25.44 -46.18 -25.50
CA GLY A 1055 24.66 -45.67 -26.65
C GLY A 1055 24.59 -44.14 -26.73
N SER A 1056 25.28 -43.52 -27.69
CA SER A 1056 25.29 -42.08 -27.99
C SER A 1056 25.15 -41.85 -29.50
N VAL A 1057 24.41 -40.83 -29.99
CA VAL A 1057 24.55 -40.25 -31.36
C VAL A 1057 23.62 -39.04 -31.62
N TYR A 1058 24.20 -37.99 -32.22
CA TYR A 1058 23.71 -36.90 -33.12
C TYR A 1058 22.27 -36.29 -33.12
N LEU A 1059 22.27 -34.98 -33.43
CA LEU A 1059 21.19 -34.22 -34.11
C LEU A 1059 21.28 -34.39 -35.65
N PRO A 1060 20.16 -34.25 -36.38
CA PRO A 1060 20.06 -33.17 -37.37
C PRO A 1060 18.69 -32.45 -37.34
N ALA A 1061 18.33 -31.70 -38.39
CA ALA A 1061 17.31 -30.64 -38.33
C ALA A 1061 16.33 -30.54 -39.53
N LEU A 1062 15.24 -29.79 -39.28
CA LEU A 1062 14.45 -28.96 -40.20
C LEU A 1062 13.37 -29.54 -41.17
N TYR A 1063 12.35 -28.69 -41.32
CA TYR A 1063 11.35 -28.49 -42.39
C TYR A 1063 10.03 -29.31 -42.51
N ASN A 1064 9.01 -28.53 -42.89
CA ASN A 1064 7.55 -28.72 -42.95
C ASN A 1064 7.02 -29.96 -43.71
N ALA A 1065 5.83 -30.45 -43.29
CA ALA A 1065 4.61 -30.46 -44.12
C ALA A 1065 3.32 -30.74 -43.33
N THR A 1066 2.22 -30.10 -43.74
CA THR A 1066 0.80 -30.41 -43.45
C THR A 1066 0.04 -30.45 -44.80
N PRO A 1067 -1.24 -30.87 -44.93
CA PRO A 1067 -2.21 -31.40 -43.96
C PRO A 1067 -2.90 -32.72 -44.44
N THR A 1068 -4.18 -32.94 -44.04
CA THR A 1068 -5.12 -34.06 -44.35
C THR A 1068 -4.98 -35.32 -43.46
N GLY A 1069 -6.05 -36.03 -43.07
CA GLY A 1069 -7.48 -35.82 -43.34
C GLY A 1069 -8.42 -36.74 -42.51
N ALA A 1070 -9.72 -36.67 -42.78
CA ALA A 1070 -10.83 -37.45 -42.19
C ALA A 1070 -10.63 -39.00 -42.24
N SER A 1071 -11.32 -39.86 -41.47
CA SER A 1071 -12.46 -39.71 -40.54
C SER A 1071 -12.81 -41.03 -39.80
N ALA A 1072 -13.50 -40.93 -38.65
CA ALA A 1072 -14.51 -41.88 -38.10
C ALA A 1072 -14.14 -43.35 -37.75
N GLY A 1073 -14.89 -43.94 -36.80
CA GLY A 1073 -14.83 -45.40 -36.50
C GLY A 1073 -15.17 -45.80 -35.06
N ARG A 1074 -16.45 -46.08 -34.76
CA ARG A 1074 -16.95 -46.47 -33.41
C ARG A 1074 -16.39 -47.81 -32.89
N ALA A 1075 -16.11 -47.89 -31.58
CA ALA A 1075 -16.52 -49.02 -30.72
C ALA A 1075 -16.45 -48.71 -29.20
N ARG A 1076 -17.39 -49.29 -28.43
CA ARG A 1076 -17.40 -49.47 -26.95
C ARG A 1076 -18.00 -50.85 -26.68
N PRO A 1077 -17.54 -51.62 -25.66
CA PRO A 1077 -18.15 -51.58 -24.31
C PRO A 1077 -17.11 -51.61 -23.17
N ASP A 1078 -17.20 -50.77 -22.13
CA ASP A 1078 -17.98 -50.93 -20.86
C ASP A 1078 -17.17 -51.59 -19.71
N ARG A 1079 -16.88 -50.83 -18.62
CA ARG A 1079 -17.43 -51.10 -17.27
C ARG A 1079 -16.96 -50.15 -16.15
N ARG A 1080 -17.95 -49.73 -15.35
CA ARG A 1080 -17.96 -49.51 -13.87
C ARG A 1080 -17.14 -48.38 -13.20
N HIS A 1081 -17.91 -47.38 -12.76
CA HIS A 1081 -17.92 -46.75 -11.43
C HIS A 1081 -16.67 -46.04 -10.85
N GLY A 1082 -16.79 -44.70 -10.77
CA GLY A 1082 -16.05 -43.83 -9.84
C GLY A 1082 -16.75 -42.48 -9.69
N ARG A 1083 -17.83 -42.39 -8.88
CA ARG A 1083 -18.60 -41.14 -8.70
C ARG A 1083 -17.96 -40.25 -7.62
N ILE A 1084 -17.10 -39.30 -8.02
CA ILE A 1084 -16.78 -38.13 -7.21
C ILE A 1084 -17.65 -36.96 -7.71
N ARG A 1085 -18.38 -36.30 -6.80
CA ARG A 1085 -19.17 -35.11 -7.11
C ARG A 1085 -18.26 -33.88 -7.08
N SER A 1086 -17.78 -33.42 -8.23
CA SER A 1086 -17.31 -32.04 -8.36
C SER A 1086 -18.48 -31.08 -8.13
N ARG A 1087 -18.37 -30.21 -7.12
CA ARG A 1087 -19.24 -29.02 -7.02
C ARG A 1087 -18.74 -27.99 -8.05
N PRO A 1088 -19.61 -27.33 -8.83
CA PRO A 1088 -19.19 -26.14 -9.57
C PRO A 1088 -18.77 -25.06 -8.56
N ARG A 1089 -17.64 -24.38 -8.82
CA ARG A 1089 -17.31 -23.13 -8.12
C ARG A 1089 -18.27 -22.03 -8.63
N PRO A 1090 -18.81 -21.16 -7.78
CA PRO A 1090 -19.61 -20.03 -8.23
C PRO A 1090 -18.73 -19.02 -8.97
N ALA A 1091 -19.06 -18.71 -10.21
CA ALA A 1091 -18.36 -17.71 -11.02
C ALA A 1091 -18.92 -16.31 -10.69
N VAL A 1092 -18.36 -15.67 -9.66
CA VAL A 1092 -18.77 -14.32 -9.20
C VAL A 1092 -17.60 -13.34 -9.17
N ALA A 1093 -16.38 -13.79 -8.86
CA ALA A 1093 -15.20 -12.93 -8.67
C ALA A 1093 -14.38 -12.63 -9.96
N ALA A 1094 -14.96 -12.81 -11.15
CA ALA A 1094 -14.25 -12.58 -12.43
C ALA A 1094 -14.47 -11.17 -13.00
N ASP A 1095 -15.70 -10.66 -12.91
CA ASP A 1095 -16.16 -9.49 -13.67
C ASP A 1095 -15.77 -8.14 -13.05
N GLU A 1096 -15.19 -8.12 -11.85
CA GLU A 1096 -14.83 -6.88 -11.13
C GLU A 1096 -13.40 -6.39 -11.45
N ILE A 1097 -12.58 -7.25 -12.09
CA ILE A 1097 -11.23 -6.93 -12.55
C ILE A 1097 -11.11 -7.05 -14.09
N ALA A 1098 -12.04 -7.73 -14.77
CA ALA A 1098 -12.03 -7.89 -16.23
C ALA A 1098 -12.46 -6.66 -17.05
N GLY A 1099 -12.65 -5.50 -16.40
CA GLY A 1099 -13.15 -4.26 -17.01
C GLY A 1099 -12.09 -3.15 -17.13
N MET A 1100 -10.87 -3.50 -17.55
CA MET A 1100 -9.75 -2.58 -17.87
C MET A 1100 -9.01 -3.07 -19.12
#